data_AF-A0A0K1QYU3-F1
#
_entry.id   AF-A0A0K1QYU3-F1
#
_cell.length_a   1.000
_cell.length_b   1.000
_cell.length_c   1.000
_cell.angle_alpha   90.00
_cell.angle_beta   90.00
_cell.angle_gamma   90.00
#
_symmetry.space_group_name_H-M   'P 1'
#
loop_
_entity.id
_entity.type
_entity.pdbx_description
1 polymer ?
#
loop_
_entity_poly.entity_id
_entity_poly.type
_entity_poly.pdbx_seq_one_letter_code
_entity_poly.pdbx_strand_id
1 'polypeptide(L)'
;MSYSIAVRALCEFTAKVGDLDLRFTPSPTALEGIVGHRTVASRRSDGYQGEVALEGQYQTLKVKGRADGYDPVQNCLEEVKTYRGDLSKQPTNHRQLHWAQAKVYGWLMCQKLDLAQINLALVYFDIVSEKETCLVEAFSAEELKGFFEHHCQLFLRWAEQEMAHREARNGAAQQLAFPHADFRPGQRHLAESVFKAVSTGRCLMAQAPTGIGKTVGTLFPMLKALAPQQLDKVFFLTAKTPGRKLALDATQVILDSATAPPLRVLEMIARDKACEHPDKACHGESCPLAQGFYDRLPAARQAASELSLLNQNALRDVALKHSVCPYYLSQEMARWADVVVADYNYYFDFSALLFGLAQANNWKVAVLVDEAHNLVERGRQMYSASLDQSTLNGVRKTAPEPLKKALQRVNREWNALHNLQLAPYQAYDKPPEKLLQALSSCSASIGDYLNDHPQGLDSALQNFYFDMLQFCRVAELFDEQFLFDISKRDLDRKRNLSQLCLRNVVPAGFIRPRLTAARSTVLFSATLSPRHYYADLLGTPASTVWIDVESPFHADQLKVHIVSQISTRFVHRQSSLAPIVELIARQFTQCPGNYLAFFSSFDYLQQVAQLLAETHPHINLWSQSRGMGEGQRQDFLDQFTAHSQGIGFAVLGGAFGEGIDLPGARLIGAFIATLGLAQLNPVNEQLKHRMAAIFGAGYDYTYLFPGVQKVVQAAGRVIRTQQDQGVVMLIDDRFGDSKVKQLLPRWWSVAPSILLSVE
;
A
#
# COMPACT_ATOMS: atom_id res chain seq x y z
N MET A 1 -14.71 -17.32 30.28
CA MET A 1 -13.68 -16.29 30.02
C MET A 1 -14.28 -14.93 30.32
N SER A 2 -13.53 -13.97 30.85
CA SER A 2 -14.02 -12.60 31.08
C SER A 2 -13.45 -11.66 30.01
N TYR A 3 -14.30 -10.89 29.35
CA TYR A 3 -13.92 -9.89 28.34
C TYR A 3 -13.62 -8.56 29.03
N SER A 4 -12.70 -7.76 28.48
CA SER A 4 -12.52 -6.37 28.92
C SER A 4 -12.53 -5.42 27.74
N ILE A 5 -13.35 -4.38 27.82
CA ILE A 5 -13.46 -3.34 26.79
C ILE A 5 -13.44 -1.94 27.41
N ALA A 6 -12.85 -0.99 26.69
CA ALA A 6 -12.91 0.42 27.04
C ALA A 6 -14.28 1.02 26.70
N VAL A 7 -14.83 1.89 27.55
CA VAL A 7 -16.13 2.57 27.30
C VAL A 7 -16.19 3.19 25.90
N ARG A 8 -15.14 3.91 25.50
CA ARG A 8 -15.06 4.51 24.15
C ARG A 8 -15.20 3.47 23.03
N ALA A 9 -14.48 2.35 23.12
CA ALA A 9 -14.51 1.30 22.11
C ALA A 9 -15.88 0.59 22.05
N LEU A 10 -16.53 0.40 23.19
CA LEU A 10 -17.89 -0.13 23.27
C LEU A 10 -18.85 0.79 22.51
N CYS A 11 -18.88 2.08 22.86
CA CYS A 11 -19.76 3.06 22.23
C CYS A 11 -19.47 3.21 20.73
N GLU A 12 -18.19 3.27 20.32
CA GLU A 12 -17.82 3.34 18.90
C GLU A 12 -18.33 2.14 18.09
N PHE A 13 -18.43 0.96 18.70
CA PHE A 13 -18.90 -0.26 18.05
C PHE A 13 -20.43 -0.40 18.03
N THR A 14 -21.11 -0.02 19.12
CA THR A 14 -22.54 -0.31 19.34
C THR A 14 -23.47 0.89 19.21
N ALA A 15 -22.97 2.12 19.37
CA ALA A 15 -23.80 3.32 19.46
C ALA A 15 -23.60 4.29 18.28
N LYS A 16 -22.71 3.97 17.34
CA LYS A 16 -22.47 4.78 16.15
C LYS A 16 -23.63 4.61 15.16
N VAL A 17 -24.19 5.73 14.72
CA VAL A 17 -25.42 5.79 13.89
C VAL A 17 -25.32 6.90 12.84
N GLY A 18 -26.26 6.95 11.90
CA GLY A 18 -26.34 7.97 10.86
C GLY A 18 -25.32 7.82 9.74
N ASP A 19 -25.00 8.95 9.11
CA ASP A 19 -24.26 8.98 7.86
C ASP A 19 -22.76 8.71 8.06
N LEU A 20 -22.16 8.05 7.07
CA LEU A 20 -20.73 8.18 6.81
C LEU A 20 -20.50 9.60 6.30
N ASP A 21 -19.65 10.35 6.97
CA ASP A 21 -19.31 11.72 6.58
C ASP A 21 -17.79 11.92 6.66
N LEU A 22 -17.18 12.28 5.53
CA LEU A 22 -15.76 12.55 5.40
C LEU A 22 -15.46 14.02 5.10
N ARG A 23 -16.46 14.90 5.23
CA ARG A 23 -16.20 16.34 5.20
C ARG A 23 -15.16 16.64 6.28
N PHE A 24 -14.18 17.46 5.93
CA PHE A 24 -13.12 17.83 6.85
C PHE A 24 -13.75 18.51 8.06
N THR A 25 -13.70 17.83 9.20
CA THR A 25 -14.08 18.40 10.49
C THR A 25 -12.77 18.77 11.19
N PRO A 26 -12.48 20.07 11.38
CA PRO A 26 -11.28 20.48 12.08
C PRO A 26 -11.30 19.90 13.48
N SER A 27 -10.32 19.06 13.77
CA SER A 27 -10.16 18.41 15.07
C SER A 27 -8.89 18.95 15.74
N PRO A 28 -8.94 19.21 17.06
CA PRO A 28 -7.75 19.50 17.83
C PRO A 28 -6.69 18.41 17.67
N THR A 29 -5.42 18.80 17.74
CA THR A 29 -4.34 17.83 17.94
C THR A 29 -4.51 17.14 19.29
N ALA A 30 -3.91 15.96 19.49
CA ALA A 30 -3.98 15.25 20.76
C ALA A 30 -3.45 16.11 21.94
N LEU A 31 -2.42 16.92 21.70
CA LEU A 31 -1.87 17.83 22.71
C LEU A 31 -2.86 18.94 23.06
N GLU A 32 -3.50 19.55 22.07
CA GLU A 32 -4.53 20.57 22.28
C GLU A 32 -5.75 20.00 22.99
N GLY A 33 -6.12 18.76 22.70
CA GLY A 33 -7.14 18.02 23.44
C GLY A 33 -6.79 17.92 24.93
N ILE A 34 -5.58 17.45 25.26
CA ILE A 34 -5.11 17.34 26.65
C ILE A 34 -5.12 18.71 27.35
N VAL A 35 -4.63 19.76 26.68
CA VAL A 35 -4.64 21.12 27.23
C VAL A 35 -6.05 21.58 27.48
N GLY A 36 -6.97 21.40 26.52
CA GLY A 36 -8.36 21.78 26.67
C GLY A 36 -9.05 21.08 27.85
N HIS A 37 -8.84 19.77 28.03
CA HIS A 37 -9.39 19.03 29.17
C HIS A 37 -8.85 19.59 30.51
N ARG A 38 -7.55 19.91 30.60
CA ARG A 38 -6.97 20.53 31.79
C ARG A 38 -7.53 21.92 32.06
N THR A 39 -7.73 22.73 31.03
CA THR A 39 -8.31 24.08 31.16
C THR A 39 -9.72 24.01 31.72
N VAL A 40 -10.58 23.13 31.19
CA VAL A 40 -11.94 22.92 31.71
C VAL A 40 -11.89 22.49 33.18
N ALA A 41 -11.07 21.50 33.52
CA ALA A 41 -10.93 21.01 34.89
C ALA A 41 -10.45 22.12 35.86
N SER A 42 -9.53 23.00 35.43
CA SER A 42 -9.04 24.12 36.25
C SER A 42 -10.09 25.18 36.57
N ARG A 43 -11.21 25.22 35.83
CA ARG A 43 -12.32 26.15 36.03
C ARG A 43 -13.39 25.60 36.99
N ARG A 44 -13.23 24.38 37.49
CA ARG A 44 -14.16 23.72 38.43
C ARG A 44 -13.75 23.99 39.88
N SER A 45 -14.65 23.69 40.82
CA SER A 45 -14.48 23.94 42.26
C SER A 45 -13.48 22.96 42.90
N ASP A 46 -12.97 23.28 44.10
CA ASP A 46 -12.01 22.44 44.84
C ASP A 46 -12.55 21.02 45.15
N GLY A 47 -13.89 20.82 45.13
CA GLY A 47 -14.53 19.51 45.34
C GLY A 47 -14.64 18.65 44.07
N TYR A 48 -14.24 19.17 42.91
CA TYR A 48 -14.32 18.47 41.62
C TYR A 48 -13.28 17.34 41.53
N GLN A 49 -13.74 16.17 41.10
CA GLN A 49 -12.89 15.00 40.90
C GLN A 49 -12.59 14.84 39.41
N GLY A 50 -11.37 15.15 39.00
CA GLY A 50 -10.91 14.91 37.61
C GLY A 50 -10.46 13.47 37.36
N GLU A 51 -10.59 13.01 36.11
CA GLU A 51 -10.14 11.70 35.63
C GLU A 51 -10.63 10.49 36.47
N VAL A 52 -11.94 10.41 36.71
CA VAL A 52 -12.52 9.38 37.57
C VAL A 52 -12.47 8.01 36.90
N ALA A 53 -11.65 7.10 37.45
CA ALA A 53 -11.63 5.71 37.02
C ALA A 53 -12.94 4.99 37.39
N LEU A 54 -13.55 4.40 36.37
CA LEU A 54 -14.83 3.70 36.45
C LEU A 54 -14.72 2.33 35.80
N GLU A 55 -15.33 1.35 36.45
CA GLU A 55 -15.48 0.01 35.91
C GLU A 55 -16.80 -0.60 36.35
N GLY A 56 -17.33 -1.49 35.52
CA GLY A 56 -18.53 -2.26 35.81
C GLY A 56 -18.51 -3.58 35.07
N GLN A 57 -19.38 -4.47 35.49
CA GLN A 57 -19.46 -5.81 34.96
C GLN A 57 -20.88 -6.14 34.50
N TYR A 58 -20.99 -6.68 33.29
CA TYR A 58 -22.21 -7.24 32.72
C TYR A 58 -21.91 -8.66 32.24
N GLN A 59 -22.47 -9.67 32.92
CA GLN A 59 -22.15 -11.07 32.67
C GLN A 59 -20.63 -11.32 32.68
N THR A 60 -20.06 -11.78 31.56
CA THR A 60 -18.61 -12.00 31.40
C THR A 60 -17.86 -10.75 30.94
N LEU A 61 -18.54 -9.67 30.57
CA LEU A 61 -17.95 -8.42 30.07
C LEU A 61 -17.64 -7.44 31.19
N LYS A 62 -16.36 -7.07 31.31
CA LYS A 62 -15.87 -5.96 32.13
C LYS A 62 -15.71 -4.71 31.26
N VAL A 63 -16.49 -3.69 31.55
CA VAL A 63 -16.38 -2.37 30.89
C VAL A 63 -15.59 -1.45 31.81
N LYS A 64 -14.58 -0.75 31.28
CA LYS A 64 -13.75 0.17 32.06
C LYS A 64 -13.42 1.44 31.29
N GLY A 65 -13.14 2.51 32.01
CA GLY A 65 -12.68 3.76 31.41
C GLY A 65 -12.40 4.81 32.47
N ARG A 66 -12.20 6.04 32.00
CA ARG A 66 -12.03 7.21 32.85
C ARG A 66 -12.98 8.29 32.34
N ALA A 67 -13.91 8.70 33.20
CA ALA A 67 -14.71 9.89 32.93
C ALA A 67 -13.84 11.13 33.15
N ASP A 68 -14.09 12.21 32.40
CA ASP A 68 -13.27 13.41 32.48
C ASP A 68 -13.38 14.11 33.85
N GLY A 69 -14.58 14.10 34.45
CA GLY A 69 -14.69 14.42 35.88
C GLY A 69 -16.09 14.27 36.49
N TYR A 70 -16.17 14.56 37.80
CA TYR A 70 -17.39 14.48 38.59
C TYR A 70 -17.43 15.55 39.66
N ASP A 71 -18.56 16.25 39.77
CA ASP A 71 -18.89 17.17 40.86
C ASP A 71 -19.83 16.47 41.86
N PRO A 72 -19.36 16.11 43.08
CA PRO A 72 -20.19 15.48 44.09
C PRO A 72 -21.29 16.39 44.67
N VAL A 73 -21.09 17.71 44.64
CA VAL A 73 -22.05 18.68 45.19
C VAL A 73 -23.26 18.79 44.26
N GLN A 74 -23.01 18.86 42.95
CA GLN A 74 -24.07 18.90 41.94
C GLN A 74 -24.56 17.52 41.49
N ASN A 75 -23.93 16.46 42.00
CA ASN A 75 -24.11 15.09 41.53
C ASN A 75 -24.06 15.00 40.00
N CYS A 76 -23.01 15.56 39.41
CA CYS A 76 -22.88 15.77 37.98
C CYS A 76 -21.59 15.13 37.44
N LEU A 77 -21.71 14.21 36.48
CA LEU A 77 -20.58 13.62 35.76
C LEU A 77 -20.36 14.35 34.44
N GLU A 78 -19.13 14.78 34.18
CA GLU A 78 -18.74 15.51 32.98
C GLU A 78 -17.96 14.62 32.02
N GLU A 79 -18.29 14.74 30.73
CA GLU A 79 -17.50 14.23 29.62
C GLU A 79 -17.15 15.42 28.70
N VAL A 80 -15.85 15.66 28.53
CA VAL A 80 -15.30 16.83 27.85
C VAL A 80 -14.94 16.47 26.41
N LYS A 81 -15.26 17.38 25.48
CA LYS A 81 -14.97 17.28 24.05
C LYS A 81 -14.39 18.58 23.55
N THR A 82 -13.11 18.55 23.21
CA THR A 82 -12.44 19.69 22.58
C THR A 82 -12.77 19.73 21.09
N TYR A 83 -13.07 20.91 20.57
CA TYR A 83 -13.38 21.12 19.15
C TYR A 83 -12.83 22.47 18.67
N ARG A 84 -12.91 22.73 17.36
CA ARG A 84 -12.62 24.03 16.74
C ARG A 84 -13.82 24.50 15.94
N GLY A 85 -14.08 25.81 15.95
CA GLY A 85 -15.10 26.43 15.11
C GLY A 85 -16.47 26.51 15.77
N ASP A 86 -17.53 26.37 14.97
CA ASP A 86 -18.91 26.48 15.42
C ASP A 86 -19.45 25.12 15.86
N LEU A 87 -19.85 25.00 17.13
CA LEU A 87 -20.41 23.78 17.71
C LEU A 87 -21.68 23.36 16.97
N SER A 88 -22.48 24.31 16.45
CA SER A 88 -23.74 24.03 15.74
C SER A 88 -23.53 23.10 14.54
N LYS A 89 -22.34 23.14 13.93
CA LYS A 89 -21.91 22.33 12.79
C LYS A 89 -21.42 20.93 13.18
N GLN A 90 -21.26 20.63 14.47
CA GLN A 90 -20.86 19.30 14.93
C GLN A 90 -21.90 18.26 14.47
N PRO A 91 -21.49 17.23 13.70
CA PRO A 91 -22.41 16.22 13.18
C PRO A 91 -23.23 15.54 14.29
N THR A 92 -24.53 15.35 14.05
CA THR A 92 -25.47 14.77 15.02
C THR A 92 -25.02 13.39 15.51
N ASN A 93 -24.51 12.55 14.59
CA ASN A 93 -23.97 11.24 14.90
C ASN A 93 -22.77 11.28 15.88
N HIS A 94 -21.89 12.27 15.77
CA HIS A 94 -20.79 12.45 16.71
C HIS A 94 -21.29 12.88 18.08
N ARG A 95 -22.26 13.80 18.15
CA ARG A 95 -22.86 14.21 19.43
C ARG A 95 -23.56 13.04 20.12
N GLN A 96 -24.26 12.19 19.36
CA GLN A 96 -24.88 10.97 19.89
C GLN A 96 -23.84 10.01 20.46
N LEU A 97 -22.69 9.85 19.80
CA LEU A 97 -21.60 9.03 20.31
C LEU A 97 -20.99 9.60 21.60
N HIS A 98 -20.85 10.93 21.70
CA HIS A 98 -20.41 11.58 22.95
C HIS A 98 -21.40 11.33 24.09
N TRP A 99 -22.70 11.49 23.83
CA TRP A 99 -23.75 11.17 24.80
C TRP A 99 -23.75 9.71 25.20
N ALA A 100 -23.50 8.78 24.28
CA ALA A 100 -23.39 7.36 24.60
C ALA A 100 -22.25 7.09 25.60
N GLN A 101 -21.10 7.74 25.44
CA GLN A 101 -19.99 7.64 26.40
C GLN A 101 -20.37 8.20 27.77
N ALA A 102 -20.94 9.40 27.82
CA ALA A 102 -21.40 10.02 29.07
C ALA A 102 -22.43 9.15 29.80
N LYS A 103 -23.40 8.55 29.07
CA LYS A 103 -24.42 7.66 29.66
C LYS A 103 -23.82 6.38 30.23
N VAL A 104 -22.87 5.77 29.54
CA VAL A 104 -22.16 4.59 30.05
C VAL A 104 -21.38 4.94 31.32
N TYR A 105 -20.62 6.05 31.33
CA TYR A 105 -19.94 6.50 32.54
C TYR A 105 -20.91 6.86 33.67
N GLY A 106 -22.03 7.50 33.34
CA GLY A 106 -23.12 7.80 34.26
C GLY A 106 -23.63 6.55 34.99
N TRP A 107 -23.92 5.48 34.25
CA TRP A 107 -24.30 4.20 34.86
C TRP A 107 -23.21 3.67 35.80
N LEU A 108 -21.97 3.61 35.33
CA LEU A 108 -20.86 3.09 36.14
C LEU A 108 -20.66 3.91 37.42
N MET A 109 -20.93 5.21 37.36
CA MET A 109 -20.88 6.08 38.52
C MET A 109 -22.05 5.85 39.48
N CYS A 110 -23.28 5.73 38.97
CA CYS A 110 -24.44 5.37 39.79
C CYS A 110 -24.22 4.04 40.50
N GLN A 111 -23.64 3.04 39.82
CA GLN A 111 -23.29 1.75 40.43
C GLN A 111 -22.22 1.90 41.51
N LYS A 112 -21.17 2.70 41.26
CA LYS A 112 -20.05 2.89 42.19
C LYS A 112 -20.46 3.62 43.48
N LEU A 113 -21.38 4.58 43.37
CA LEU A 113 -21.79 5.45 44.47
C LEU A 113 -23.20 5.13 45.02
N ASP A 114 -23.85 4.09 44.52
CA ASP A 114 -25.22 3.69 44.88
C ASP A 114 -26.24 4.84 44.71
N LEU A 115 -26.19 5.53 43.57
CA LEU A 115 -27.06 6.66 43.27
C LEU A 115 -28.32 6.22 42.53
N ALA A 116 -29.48 6.76 42.90
CA ALA A 116 -30.73 6.55 42.18
C ALA A 116 -30.84 7.42 40.90
N GLN A 117 -30.11 8.53 40.84
CA GLN A 117 -30.15 9.53 39.77
C GLN A 117 -28.84 10.29 39.70
N ILE A 118 -28.47 10.80 38.52
CA ILE A 118 -27.25 11.56 38.27
C ILE A 118 -27.47 12.58 37.15
N ASN A 119 -26.81 13.72 37.23
CA ASN A 119 -26.72 14.67 36.12
C ASN A 119 -25.54 14.30 35.23
N LEU A 120 -25.74 14.30 33.92
CA LEU A 120 -24.68 14.08 32.94
C LEU A 120 -24.48 15.36 32.14
N ALA A 121 -23.23 15.80 32.06
CA ALA A 121 -22.83 16.99 31.34
C ALA A 121 -21.91 16.63 30.17
N LEU A 122 -22.32 17.00 28.95
CA LEU A 122 -21.40 17.08 27.82
C LEU A 122 -20.83 18.49 27.73
N VAL A 123 -19.52 18.62 27.95
CA VAL A 123 -18.82 19.90 27.90
C VAL A 123 -18.05 20.00 26.59
N TYR A 124 -18.50 20.90 25.72
CA TYR A 124 -17.77 21.24 24.49
C TYR A 124 -16.88 22.45 24.73
N PHE A 125 -15.57 22.28 24.55
CA PHE A 125 -14.57 23.33 24.74
C PHE A 125 -13.97 23.72 23.39
N ASP A 126 -14.18 24.98 22.97
CA ASP A 126 -13.52 25.54 21.81
C ASP A 126 -12.10 25.97 22.19
N ILE A 127 -11.10 25.31 21.62
CA ILE A 127 -9.69 25.59 21.94
C ILE A 127 -9.19 26.94 21.41
N VAL A 128 -9.94 27.61 20.53
CA VAL A 128 -9.56 28.92 20.00
C VAL A 128 -10.15 30.05 20.83
N SER A 129 -11.47 30.03 21.04
CA SER A 129 -12.13 31.07 21.84
C SER A 129 -12.10 30.81 23.35
N GLU A 130 -11.63 29.63 23.76
CA GLU A 130 -11.68 29.10 25.13
C GLU A 130 -13.08 29.11 25.77
N LYS A 131 -14.12 29.15 24.93
CA LYS A 131 -15.52 29.12 25.36
C LYS A 131 -15.97 27.69 25.65
N GLU A 132 -16.73 27.54 26.72
CA GLU A 132 -17.39 26.30 27.10
C GLU A 132 -18.87 26.35 26.75
N THR A 133 -19.37 25.30 26.13
CA THR A 133 -20.80 25.02 26.03
C THR A 133 -21.09 23.75 26.80
N CYS A 134 -21.90 23.85 27.85
CA CYS A 134 -22.26 22.73 28.70
C CYS A 134 -23.71 22.32 28.43
N LEU A 135 -23.93 21.05 28.07
CA LEU A 135 -25.24 20.45 27.89
C LEU A 135 -25.47 19.47 29.04
N VAL A 136 -26.42 19.79 29.93
CA VAL A 136 -26.70 18.99 31.14
C VAL A 136 -28.08 18.36 31.04
N GLU A 137 -28.15 17.05 31.28
CA GLU A 137 -29.39 16.29 31.34
C GLU A 137 -29.39 15.39 32.58
N ALA A 138 -30.54 15.29 33.26
CA ALA A 138 -30.72 14.41 34.42
C ALA A 138 -31.20 13.03 33.95
N PHE A 139 -30.62 11.97 34.52
CA PHE A 139 -30.99 10.59 34.22
C PHE A 139 -31.18 9.77 35.50
N SER A 140 -32.13 8.84 35.46
CA SER A 140 -32.24 7.82 36.51
C SER A 140 -31.19 6.72 36.31
N ALA A 141 -30.78 6.08 37.41
CA ALA A 141 -29.86 4.95 37.34
C ALA A 141 -30.45 3.77 36.57
N GLU A 142 -31.78 3.58 36.60
CA GLU A 142 -32.47 2.50 35.87
C GLU A 142 -32.40 2.70 34.35
N GLU A 143 -32.64 3.93 33.86
CA GLU A 143 -32.49 4.26 32.43
C GLU A 143 -31.06 4.05 31.95
N LEU A 144 -30.07 4.53 32.72
CA LEU A 144 -28.66 4.37 32.37
C LEU A 144 -28.22 2.91 32.41
N LYS A 145 -28.74 2.13 33.36
CA LYS A 145 -28.52 0.68 33.42
C LYS A 145 -29.04 0.00 32.17
N GLY A 146 -30.29 0.25 31.77
CA GLY A 146 -30.87 -0.34 30.56
C GLY A 146 -30.06 -0.01 29.30
N PHE A 147 -29.59 1.24 29.17
CA PHE A 147 -28.72 1.67 28.08
C PHE A 147 -27.35 0.93 28.09
N PHE A 148 -26.72 0.83 29.25
CA PHE A 148 -25.46 0.12 29.43
C PHE A 148 -25.60 -1.37 29.09
N GLU A 149 -26.61 -2.04 29.64
CA GLU A 149 -26.85 -3.47 29.43
C GLU A 149 -27.15 -3.78 27.95
N HIS A 150 -27.93 -2.94 27.27
CA HIS A 150 -28.21 -3.09 25.84
C HIS A 150 -26.92 -3.08 25.00
N HIS A 151 -26.05 -2.10 25.20
CA HIS A 151 -24.79 -2.03 24.47
C HIS A 151 -23.82 -3.14 24.85
N CYS A 152 -23.76 -3.52 26.13
CA CYS A 152 -22.99 -4.67 26.58
C CYS A 152 -23.47 -5.96 25.89
N GLN A 153 -24.78 -6.17 25.77
CA GLN A 153 -25.34 -7.35 25.11
C GLN A 153 -25.01 -7.41 23.62
N LEU A 154 -25.13 -6.28 22.90
CA LEU A 154 -24.77 -6.20 21.48
C LEU A 154 -23.28 -6.54 21.25
N PHE A 155 -22.40 -5.98 22.07
CA PHE A 155 -20.97 -6.26 21.96
C PHE A 155 -20.64 -7.70 22.36
N LEU A 156 -21.22 -8.19 23.46
CA LEU A 156 -20.91 -9.52 23.98
C LEU A 156 -21.31 -10.62 22.99
N ARG A 157 -22.48 -10.52 22.35
CA ARG A 157 -22.91 -11.44 21.29
C ARG A 157 -21.87 -11.52 20.16
N TRP A 158 -21.35 -10.37 19.74
CA TRP A 158 -20.32 -10.32 18.70
C TRP A 158 -18.98 -10.90 19.18
N ALA A 159 -18.57 -10.55 20.40
CA ALA A 159 -17.30 -11.00 20.98
C ALA A 159 -17.28 -12.54 21.14
N GLU A 160 -18.40 -13.13 21.55
CA GLU A 160 -18.58 -14.59 21.64
C GLU A 160 -18.49 -15.26 20.26
N GLN A 161 -19.15 -14.70 19.24
CA GLN A 161 -19.04 -15.20 17.86
C GLN A 161 -17.60 -15.15 17.33
N GLU A 162 -16.89 -14.04 17.58
CA GLU A 162 -15.51 -13.87 17.16
C GLU A 162 -14.56 -14.83 17.89
N MET A 163 -14.78 -15.09 19.18
CA MET A 163 -14.00 -16.07 19.92
C MET A 163 -14.25 -17.50 19.43
N ALA A 164 -15.52 -17.89 19.23
CA ALA A 164 -15.87 -19.19 18.68
C ALA A 164 -15.25 -19.39 17.30
N HIS A 165 -15.29 -18.35 16.44
CA HIS A 165 -14.60 -18.34 15.15
C HIS A 165 -13.10 -18.57 15.31
N ARG A 166 -12.43 -17.81 16.18
CA ARG A 166 -10.98 -17.94 16.41
C ARG A 166 -10.58 -19.30 16.95
N GLU A 167 -11.35 -19.88 17.87
CA GLU A 167 -11.12 -21.24 18.38
C GLU A 167 -11.26 -22.28 17.28
N ALA A 168 -12.35 -22.24 16.51
CA ALA A 168 -12.59 -23.16 15.40
C ALA A 168 -11.50 -23.03 14.32
N ARG A 169 -11.18 -21.79 13.93
CA ARG A 169 -10.09 -21.46 13.00
C ARG A 169 -8.76 -22.01 13.47
N ASN A 170 -8.40 -21.76 14.73
CA ASN A 170 -7.12 -22.19 15.29
C ASN A 170 -7.02 -23.72 15.39
N GLY A 171 -8.09 -24.39 15.82
CA GLY A 171 -8.16 -25.85 15.86
C GLY A 171 -7.97 -26.48 14.48
N ALA A 172 -8.68 -25.97 13.47
CA ALA A 172 -8.56 -26.46 12.10
C ALA A 172 -7.20 -26.12 11.46
N ALA A 173 -6.66 -24.92 11.71
CA ALA A 173 -5.36 -24.50 11.18
C ALA A 173 -4.19 -25.37 11.68
N GLN A 174 -4.28 -25.93 12.90
CA GLN A 174 -3.29 -26.89 13.41
C GLN A 174 -3.33 -28.21 12.63
N GLN A 175 -4.51 -28.65 12.23
CA GLN A 175 -4.74 -29.89 11.48
C GLN A 175 -4.57 -29.72 9.96
N LEU A 176 -4.40 -28.48 9.47
CA LEU A 176 -4.30 -28.17 8.06
C LEU A 176 -3.18 -28.99 7.37
N ALA A 177 -3.57 -29.84 6.43
CA ALA A 177 -2.66 -30.55 5.55
C ALA A 177 -2.26 -29.67 4.35
N PHE A 178 -1.15 -30.01 3.71
CA PHE A 178 -0.78 -29.34 2.46
C PHE A 178 -1.87 -29.65 1.41
N PRO A 179 -2.41 -28.65 0.68
CA PRO A 179 -3.61 -28.83 -0.14
C PRO A 179 -3.39 -29.65 -1.42
N HIS A 180 -2.13 -29.91 -1.79
CA HIS A 180 -1.79 -30.79 -2.90
C HIS A 180 -1.25 -32.13 -2.39
N ALA A 181 -1.28 -33.16 -3.25
CA ALA A 181 -0.77 -34.50 -2.91
C ALA A 181 0.69 -34.44 -2.42
N ASP A 182 1.54 -33.69 -3.14
CA ASP A 182 2.96 -33.55 -2.83
C ASP A 182 3.47 -32.11 -3.04
N PHE A 183 4.57 -31.79 -2.35
CA PHE A 183 5.31 -30.55 -2.59
C PHE A 183 6.10 -30.63 -3.89
N ARG A 184 6.11 -29.53 -4.66
CA ARG A 184 7.03 -29.37 -5.79
C ARG A 184 8.49 -29.28 -5.29
N PRO A 185 9.50 -29.58 -6.15
CA PRO A 185 10.90 -29.34 -5.83
C PRO A 185 11.13 -27.91 -5.30
N GLY A 186 11.90 -27.78 -4.21
CA GLY A 186 12.15 -26.51 -3.52
C GLY A 186 10.97 -25.94 -2.71
N GLN A 187 9.71 -26.27 -3.03
CA GLN A 187 8.53 -25.72 -2.37
C GLN A 187 8.43 -26.10 -0.89
N ARG A 188 8.82 -27.34 -0.55
CA ARG A 188 8.88 -27.78 0.86
C ARG A 188 9.92 -26.99 1.66
N HIS A 189 11.10 -26.77 1.08
CA HIS A 189 12.16 -25.98 1.72
C HIS A 189 11.70 -24.54 1.97
N LEU A 190 11.01 -23.92 1.00
CA LEU A 190 10.37 -22.62 1.18
C LEU A 190 9.36 -22.65 2.34
N ALA A 191 8.45 -23.62 2.35
CA ALA A 191 7.39 -23.70 3.36
C ALA A 191 7.95 -23.90 4.78
N GLU A 192 8.93 -24.79 4.95
CA GLU A 192 9.60 -25.01 6.23
C GLU A 192 10.34 -23.76 6.71
N SER A 193 10.99 -23.04 5.80
CA SER A 193 11.71 -21.81 6.13
C SER A 193 10.77 -20.69 6.57
N VAL A 194 9.61 -20.56 5.90
CA VAL A 194 8.56 -19.62 6.31
C VAL A 194 8.03 -19.96 7.70
N PHE A 195 7.70 -21.24 7.94
CA PHE A 195 7.19 -21.69 9.24
C PHE A 195 8.21 -21.44 10.37
N LYS A 196 9.50 -21.70 10.12
CA LYS A 196 10.59 -21.42 11.08
C LYS A 196 10.76 -19.92 11.33
N ALA A 197 10.69 -19.09 10.29
CA ALA A 197 10.81 -17.64 10.43
C ALA A 197 9.69 -17.06 11.32
N VAL A 198 8.43 -17.42 11.08
CA VAL A 198 7.30 -16.96 11.91
C VAL A 198 7.36 -17.53 13.33
N SER A 199 7.82 -18.77 13.49
CA SER A 199 7.97 -19.41 14.81
C SER A 199 9.08 -18.76 15.64
N THR A 200 10.15 -18.30 15.00
CA THR A 200 11.28 -17.64 15.67
C THR A 200 11.15 -16.12 15.72
N GLY A 201 10.10 -15.56 15.11
CA GLY A 201 9.87 -14.13 15.06
C GLY A 201 10.89 -13.36 14.22
N ARG A 202 11.40 -13.96 13.15
CA ARG A 202 12.44 -13.39 12.29
C ARG A 202 11.89 -12.97 10.94
N CYS A 203 12.49 -11.93 10.36
CA CYS A 203 12.27 -11.60 8.96
C CYS A 203 12.94 -12.66 8.06
N LEU A 204 12.29 -13.03 6.96
CA LEU A 204 12.81 -13.94 5.95
C LEU A 204 12.80 -13.25 4.60
N MET A 205 13.93 -13.30 3.90
CA MET A 205 14.05 -13.00 2.49
C MET A 205 14.22 -14.31 1.72
N ALA A 206 13.29 -14.61 0.83
CA ALA A 206 13.30 -15.83 0.04
C ALA A 206 13.36 -15.50 -1.45
N GLN A 207 14.50 -15.78 -2.07
CA GLN A 207 14.53 -15.88 -3.52
C GLN A 207 13.93 -17.22 -3.93
N ALA A 208 12.86 -17.16 -4.72
CA ALA A 208 12.08 -18.32 -5.10
C ALA A 208 11.66 -18.18 -6.57
N PRO A 209 12.08 -19.08 -7.48
CA PRO A 209 11.73 -19.00 -8.89
C PRO A 209 10.22 -19.05 -9.16
N THR A 210 9.79 -18.54 -10.32
CA THR A 210 8.41 -18.73 -10.78
C THR A 210 8.11 -20.21 -11.00
N GLY A 211 6.84 -20.61 -10.93
CA GLY A 211 6.44 -22.01 -11.18
C GLY A 211 6.58 -22.96 -9.99
N ILE A 212 7.35 -22.65 -8.93
CA ILE A 212 7.44 -23.52 -7.73
C ILE A 212 6.16 -23.56 -6.88
N GLY A 213 5.17 -22.71 -7.17
CA GLY A 213 3.99 -22.52 -6.31
C GLY A 213 4.29 -21.71 -5.06
N LYS A 214 5.00 -20.58 -5.21
CA LYS A 214 5.42 -19.68 -4.11
C LYS A 214 4.25 -19.29 -3.22
N THR A 215 3.14 -18.88 -3.82
CA THR A 215 1.98 -18.34 -3.11
C THR A 215 1.39 -19.34 -2.11
N VAL A 216 1.10 -20.57 -2.55
CA VAL A 216 0.65 -21.63 -1.64
C VAL A 216 1.77 -22.03 -0.69
N GLY A 217 3.02 -22.12 -1.18
CA GLY A 217 4.20 -22.48 -0.39
C GLY A 217 4.53 -21.50 0.74
N THR A 218 4.08 -20.25 0.68
CA THR A 218 4.24 -19.26 1.74
C THR A 218 2.97 -19.06 2.57
N LEU A 219 1.78 -19.15 1.96
CA LEU A 219 0.50 -18.98 2.68
C LEU A 219 0.19 -20.17 3.59
N PHE A 220 0.33 -21.41 3.11
CA PHE A 220 0.10 -22.63 3.90
C PHE A 220 0.86 -22.65 5.24
N PRO A 221 2.20 -22.48 5.28
CA PRO A 221 2.92 -22.50 6.56
C PRO A 221 2.55 -21.30 7.45
N MET A 222 2.15 -20.17 6.86
CA MET A 222 1.70 -19.01 7.65
C MET A 222 0.38 -19.30 8.36
N LEU A 223 -0.54 -19.98 7.67
CA LEU A 223 -1.81 -20.43 8.27
C LEU A 223 -1.59 -21.48 9.35
N LYS A 224 -0.69 -22.46 9.13
CA LYS A 224 -0.31 -23.42 10.20
C LYS A 224 0.29 -22.73 11.43
N ALA A 225 0.90 -21.55 11.26
CA ALA A 225 1.48 -20.79 12.36
C ALA A 225 0.44 -19.98 13.16
N LEU A 226 -0.80 -19.82 12.68
CA LEU A 226 -1.85 -19.00 13.34
C LEU A 226 -2.01 -19.36 14.82
N ALA A 227 -2.32 -20.61 15.13
CA ALA A 227 -2.55 -21.07 16.48
C ALA A 227 -1.28 -21.12 17.35
N PRO A 228 -0.19 -21.82 16.96
CA PRO A 228 0.98 -21.96 17.83
C PRO A 228 1.69 -20.62 18.08
N GLN A 229 1.59 -19.66 17.15
CA GLN A 229 2.18 -18.34 17.31
C GLN A 229 1.18 -17.28 17.78
N GLN A 230 -0.07 -17.65 18.07
CA GLN A 230 -1.14 -16.74 18.50
C GLN A 230 -1.25 -15.53 17.57
N LEU A 231 -1.23 -15.75 16.26
CA LEU A 231 -1.39 -14.68 15.28
C LEU A 231 -2.84 -14.25 15.24
N ASP A 232 -3.06 -12.94 15.30
CA ASP A 232 -4.38 -12.36 15.09
C ASP A 232 -4.74 -12.36 13.60
N LYS A 233 -3.76 -12.01 12.75
CA LYS A 233 -3.96 -11.80 11.31
C LYS A 233 -2.73 -12.16 10.47
N VAL A 234 -3.00 -12.55 9.23
CA VAL A 234 -2.00 -12.68 8.15
C VAL A 234 -2.29 -11.64 7.08
N PHE A 235 -1.30 -10.81 6.74
CA PHE A 235 -1.41 -9.86 5.64
C PHE A 235 -0.62 -10.37 4.44
N PHE A 236 -1.31 -10.61 3.32
CA PHE A 236 -0.70 -10.95 2.05
C PHE A 236 -0.68 -9.71 1.16
N LEU A 237 0.52 -9.16 0.96
CA LEU A 237 0.73 -7.90 0.29
C LEU A 237 1.41 -8.10 -1.07
N THR A 238 0.93 -7.40 -2.10
CA THR A 238 1.45 -7.50 -3.47
C THR A 238 1.40 -6.14 -4.17
N ALA A 239 2.32 -5.89 -5.11
CA ALA A 239 2.41 -4.61 -5.81
C ALA A 239 1.36 -4.44 -6.93
N LYS A 240 0.75 -5.52 -7.43
CA LYS A 240 -0.03 -5.51 -8.67
C LYS A 240 -1.30 -6.36 -8.57
N THR A 241 -2.30 -6.02 -9.38
CA THR A 241 -3.58 -6.75 -9.46
C THR A 241 -3.43 -8.25 -9.74
N PRO A 242 -2.58 -8.72 -10.68
CA PRO A 242 -2.41 -10.15 -10.92
C PRO A 242 -1.92 -10.92 -9.69
N GLY A 243 -1.04 -10.32 -8.88
CA GLY A 243 -0.56 -10.93 -7.64
C GLY A 243 -1.67 -11.11 -6.60
N ARG A 244 -2.66 -10.20 -6.56
CA ARG A 244 -3.82 -10.36 -5.67
C ARG A 244 -4.66 -11.55 -6.08
N LYS A 245 -4.92 -11.71 -7.38
CA LYS A 245 -5.64 -12.87 -7.91
C LYS A 245 -4.94 -14.17 -7.53
N LEU A 246 -3.61 -14.27 -7.69
CA LEU A 246 -2.85 -15.46 -7.29
C LEU A 246 -3.00 -15.78 -5.79
N ALA A 247 -3.01 -14.76 -4.93
CA ALA A 247 -3.21 -14.94 -3.48
C ALA A 247 -4.62 -15.43 -3.14
N LEU A 248 -5.65 -14.91 -3.82
CA LEU A 248 -7.04 -15.36 -3.66
C LEU A 248 -7.22 -16.78 -4.19
N ASP A 249 -6.67 -17.10 -5.37
CA ASP A 249 -6.71 -18.45 -5.94
C ASP A 249 -6.00 -19.45 -5.01
N ALA A 250 -4.84 -19.09 -4.44
CA ALA A 250 -4.14 -19.91 -3.46
C ALA A 250 -4.93 -20.09 -2.15
N THR A 251 -5.68 -19.06 -1.74
CA THR A 251 -6.58 -19.16 -0.59
C THR A 251 -7.73 -20.12 -0.90
N GLN A 252 -8.34 -20.02 -2.08
CA GLN A 252 -9.43 -20.89 -2.51
C GLN A 252 -8.98 -22.35 -2.52
N VAL A 253 -7.79 -22.65 -3.05
CA VAL A 253 -7.18 -24.00 -3.01
C VAL A 253 -7.08 -24.54 -1.58
N ILE A 254 -6.79 -23.69 -0.59
CA ILE A 254 -6.74 -24.09 0.82
C ILE A 254 -8.14 -24.29 1.40
N LEU A 255 -9.09 -23.42 1.04
CA LEU A 255 -10.51 -23.50 1.45
C LEU A 255 -11.24 -24.73 0.87
N ASP A 256 -10.81 -25.21 -0.29
CA ASP A 256 -11.38 -26.41 -0.93
C ASP A 256 -10.78 -27.72 -0.39
N SER A 257 -9.75 -27.63 0.47
CA SER A 257 -9.09 -28.82 1.02
C SER A 257 -9.96 -29.52 2.07
N ALA A 258 -9.79 -30.84 2.22
CA ALA A 258 -10.55 -31.64 3.18
C ALA A 258 -10.39 -31.18 4.65
N THR A 259 -9.28 -30.50 4.96
CA THR A 259 -8.97 -29.96 6.28
C THR A 259 -9.12 -28.44 6.32
N ALA A 260 -9.97 -27.87 5.48
CA ALA A 260 -10.11 -26.43 5.34
C ALA A 260 -10.50 -25.76 6.67
N PRO A 261 -9.70 -24.81 7.16
CA PRO A 261 -10.10 -24.00 8.31
C PRO A 261 -11.25 -23.06 7.93
N PRO A 262 -12.15 -22.74 8.87
CA PRO A 262 -13.12 -21.66 8.70
C PRO A 262 -12.38 -20.34 8.70
N LEU A 263 -11.80 -19.96 7.56
CA LEU A 263 -11.07 -18.70 7.39
C LEU A 263 -12.01 -17.64 6.84
N ARG A 264 -11.82 -16.41 7.33
CA ARG A 264 -12.36 -15.19 6.72
C ARG A 264 -11.22 -14.48 5.98
N VAL A 265 -11.31 -14.44 4.66
CA VAL A 265 -10.33 -13.80 3.80
C VAL A 265 -10.95 -12.59 3.13
N LEU A 266 -10.24 -11.46 3.19
CA LEU A 266 -10.68 -10.19 2.64
C LEU A 266 -9.72 -9.71 1.55
N GLU A 267 -10.25 -9.36 0.38
CA GLU A 267 -9.54 -8.55 -0.60
C GLU A 267 -9.79 -7.06 -0.35
N MET A 268 -8.72 -6.28 -0.24
CA MET A 268 -8.79 -4.82 -0.20
C MET A 268 -8.34 -4.21 -1.53
N ILE A 269 -9.17 -3.31 -2.05
CA ILE A 269 -8.91 -2.57 -3.29
C ILE A 269 -9.06 -1.06 -3.08
N ALA A 270 -8.43 -0.31 -3.97
CA ALA A 270 -8.45 1.15 -3.93
C ALA A 270 -9.86 1.73 -4.14
N ARG A 271 -10.10 2.91 -3.57
CA ARG A 271 -11.42 3.57 -3.56
C ARG A 271 -11.99 3.80 -4.95
N ASP A 272 -11.16 4.24 -5.89
CA ASP A 272 -11.52 4.47 -7.29
C ASP A 272 -12.05 3.21 -8.00
N LYS A 273 -11.62 2.02 -7.55
CA LYS A 273 -12.07 0.72 -8.09
C LYS A 273 -13.26 0.11 -7.34
N ALA A 274 -13.47 0.50 -6.08
CA ALA A 274 -14.55 0.00 -5.23
C ALA A 274 -15.77 0.92 -5.16
N CYS A 275 -15.64 2.18 -5.57
CA CYS A 275 -16.69 3.17 -5.43
C CYS A 275 -17.75 3.00 -6.53
N GLU A 276 -19.00 2.84 -6.12
CA GLU A 276 -20.16 2.78 -7.04
C GLU A 276 -20.60 4.18 -7.52
N HIS A 277 -20.07 5.24 -6.90
CA HIS A 277 -20.41 6.65 -7.18
C HIS A 277 -19.14 7.52 -7.21
N PRO A 278 -18.23 7.33 -8.18
CA PRO A 278 -16.95 8.05 -8.24
C PRO A 278 -17.11 9.56 -8.47
N ASP A 279 -18.26 9.99 -9.01
CA ASP A 279 -18.67 11.37 -9.24
C ASP A 279 -19.17 12.09 -7.98
N LYS A 280 -19.42 11.36 -6.89
CA LYS A 280 -20.05 11.88 -5.68
C LYS A 280 -19.08 12.00 -4.51
N ALA A 281 -19.34 12.96 -3.62
CA ALA A 281 -18.60 13.12 -2.39
C ALA A 281 -19.04 12.06 -1.36
N CYS A 282 -18.11 11.63 -0.50
CA CYS A 282 -18.37 10.60 0.52
C CYS A 282 -19.00 11.18 1.79
N HIS A 283 -20.22 11.69 1.66
CA HIS A 283 -21.08 12.08 2.78
C HIS A 283 -22.56 11.82 2.45
N GLY A 284 -23.43 11.73 3.46
CA GLY A 284 -24.83 11.30 3.27
C GLY A 284 -25.69 12.22 2.40
N GLU A 285 -25.42 13.53 2.38
CA GLU A 285 -26.11 14.47 1.47
C GLU A 285 -25.75 14.26 -0.02
N SER A 286 -24.58 13.68 -0.33
CA SER A 286 -24.11 13.49 -1.71
C SER A 286 -24.26 12.04 -2.16
N CYS A 287 -23.88 11.07 -1.33
CA CYS A 287 -23.80 9.65 -1.70
C CYS A 287 -24.87 8.80 -0.98
N PRO A 288 -25.74 8.08 -1.72
CA PRO A 288 -26.81 7.27 -1.12
C PRO A 288 -26.30 6.08 -0.30
N LEU A 289 -25.07 5.61 -0.59
CA LEU A 289 -24.40 4.56 0.18
C LEU A 289 -23.71 5.09 1.45
N ALA A 290 -23.55 6.41 1.57
CA ALA A 290 -23.02 7.06 2.77
C ALA A 290 -24.13 7.50 3.73
N GLN A 291 -25.31 7.83 3.21
CA GLN A 291 -26.50 8.15 4.01
C GLN A 291 -26.87 6.97 4.92
N GLY A 292 -27.14 7.16 6.21
CA GLY A 292 -27.49 6.09 7.16
C GLY A 292 -26.52 4.89 7.14
N PHE A 293 -25.25 5.11 6.82
CA PHE A 293 -24.26 4.04 6.68
C PHE A 293 -24.10 3.26 8.00
N TYR A 294 -23.95 3.96 9.12
CA TYR A 294 -23.73 3.33 10.42
C TYR A 294 -24.99 2.63 10.95
N ASP A 295 -26.17 3.05 10.54
CA ASP A 295 -27.44 2.38 10.89
C ASP A 295 -27.55 1.01 10.22
N ARG A 296 -27.01 0.89 8.99
CA ARG A 296 -27.07 -0.33 8.16
C ARG A 296 -25.83 -1.22 8.32
N LEU A 297 -24.74 -0.67 8.85
CA LEU A 297 -23.46 -1.34 9.02
C LEU A 297 -23.54 -2.63 9.88
N PRO A 298 -24.28 -2.71 11.01
CA PRO A 298 -24.33 -3.94 11.81
C PRO A 298 -24.82 -5.16 11.02
N ALA A 299 -25.91 -5.00 10.25
CA ALA A 299 -26.44 -6.09 9.42
C ALA A 299 -25.48 -6.47 8.29
N ALA A 300 -24.84 -5.47 7.64
CA ALA A 300 -23.85 -5.71 6.60
C ALA A 300 -22.62 -6.47 7.14
N ARG A 301 -22.15 -6.13 8.34
CA ARG A 301 -21.03 -6.82 9.00
C ARG A 301 -21.37 -8.27 9.32
N GLN A 302 -22.57 -8.51 9.86
CA GLN A 302 -23.02 -9.85 10.16
C GLN A 302 -23.04 -10.72 8.90
N ALA A 303 -23.68 -10.24 7.83
CA ALA A 303 -23.75 -10.96 6.56
C ALA A 303 -22.35 -11.18 5.93
N ALA A 304 -21.45 -10.19 6.01
CA ALA A 304 -20.09 -10.35 5.51
C ALA A 304 -19.28 -11.37 6.32
N SER A 305 -19.49 -11.46 7.64
CA SER A 305 -18.76 -12.38 8.53
C SER A 305 -19.08 -13.86 8.33
N GLU A 306 -20.20 -14.14 7.65
CA GLU A 306 -20.66 -15.49 7.30
C GLU A 306 -19.98 -16.04 6.04
N LEU A 307 -19.30 -15.18 5.27
CA LEU A 307 -18.57 -15.58 4.06
C LEU A 307 -17.10 -15.86 4.37
N SER A 308 -16.59 -16.97 3.85
CA SER A 308 -15.17 -17.31 3.97
C SER A 308 -14.28 -16.44 3.07
N LEU A 309 -14.76 -16.08 1.87
CA LEU A 309 -13.99 -15.29 0.90
C LEU A 309 -14.75 -14.02 0.48
N LEU A 310 -14.34 -12.89 1.06
CA LEU A 310 -14.78 -11.55 0.70
C LEU A 310 -13.83 -10.97 -0.35
N ASN A 311 -13.87 -11.54 -1.57
CA ASN A 311 -13.24 -10.91 -2.73
C ASN A 311 -14.01 -9.65 -3.16
N GLN A 312 -13.49 -8.89 -4.14
CA GLN A 312 -14.12 -7.68 -4.63
C GLN A 312 -15.63 -7.83 -4.92
N ASN A 313 -16.04 -8.89 -5.61
CA ASN A 313 -17.44 -9.09 -6.00
C ASN A 313 -18.32 -9.48 -4.81
N ALA A 314 -17.87 -10.45 -4.01
CA ALA A 314 -18.63 -10.93 -2.85
C ALA A 314 -18.85 -9.80 -1.82
N LEU A 315 -17.83 -8.99 -1.55
CA LEU A 315 -17.95 -7.85 -0.65
C LEU A 315 -18.89 -6.78 -1.21
N ARG A 316 -18.81 -6.50 -2.53
CA ARG A 316 -19.70 -5.57 -3.21
C ARG A 316 -21.15 -6.03 -3.11
N ASP A 317 -21.43 -7.31 -3.34
CA ASP A 317 -22.79 -7.86 -3.30
C ASP A 317 -23.39 -7.74 -1.90
N VAL A 318 -22.63 -8.07 -0.85
CA VAL A 318 -23.06 -7.86 0.54
C VAL A 318 -23.31 -6.37 0.81
N ALA A 319 -22.38 -5.50 0.44
CA ALA A 319 -22.49 -4.07 0.68
C ALA A 319 -23.75 -3.48 0.02
N LEU A 320 -24.00 -3.81 -1.24
CA LEU A 320 -25.15 -3.32 -2.00
C LEU A 320 -26.47 -3.88 -1.49
N LYS A 321 -26.50 -5.16 -1.08
CA LYS A 321 -27.69 -5.77 -0.45
C LYS A 321 -28.13 -5.01 0.81
N HIS A 322 -27.17 -4.45 1.54
CA HIS A 322 -27.41 -3.66 2.75
C HIS A 322 -27.34 -2.14 2.50
N SER A 323 -27.22 -1.70 1.24
CA SER A 323 -27.13 -0.30 0.83
C SER A 323 -26.01 0.48 1.54
N VAL A 324 -24.87 -0.15 1.80
CA VAL A 324 -23.67 0.48 2.37
C VAL A 324 -22.54 0.56 1.35
N CYS A 325 -21.57 1.45 1.56
CA CYS A 325 -20.43 1.60 0.64
C CYS A 325 -19.49 0.38 0.71
N PRO A 326 -19.19 -0.31 -0.42
CA PRO A 326 -18.26 -1.45 -0.45
C PRO A 326 -16.86 -1.11 0.07
N TYR A 327 -16.34 0.06 -0.30
CA TYR A 327 -15.01 0.50 0.13
C TYR A 327 -14.92 0.64 1.66
N TYR A 328 -15.89 1.29 2.30
CA TYR A 328 -15.88 1.46 3.76
C TYR A 328 -16.24 0.17 4.50
N LEU A 329 -17.12 -0.67 3.93
CA LEU A 329 -17.35 -2.01 4.47
C LEU A 329 -16.05 -2.83 4.48
N SER A 330 -15.20 -2.72 3.44
CA SER A 330 -13.90 -3.41 3.43
C SER A 330 -12.99 -3.00 4.60
N GLN A 331 -12.96 -1.71 4.94
CA GLN A 331 -12.15 -1.21 6.05
C GLN A 331 -12.67 -1.71 7.40
N GLU A 332 -14.00 -1.79 7.54
CA GLU A 332 -14.63 -2.41 8.69
C GLU A 332 -14.25 -3.89 8.78
N MET A 333 -14.46 -4.65 7.70
CA MET A 333 -14.17 -6.09 7.66
C MET A 333 -12.71 -6.45 7.86
N ALA A 334 -11.76 -5.53 7.60
CA ALA A 334 -10.34 -5.75 7.89
C ALA A 334 -10.07 -6.05 9.39
N ARG A 335 -10.94 -5.57 10.29
CA ARG A 335 -10.87 -5.86 11.73
C ARG A 335 -11.20 -7.31 12.07
N TRP A 336 -12.00 -7.99 11.25
CA TRP A 336 -12.52 -9.33 11.53
C TRP A 336 -12.09 -10.40 10.52
N ALA A 337 -11.33 -10.00 9.49
CA ALA A 337 -10.67 -10.94 8.59
C ALA A 337 -9.44 -11.60 9.25
N ASP A 338 -9.22 -12.87 8.96
CA ASP A 338 -8.04 -13.65 9.37
C ASP A 338 -6.88 -13.42 8.41
N VAL A 339 -7.20 -13.37 7.11
CA VAL A 339 -6.25 -13.10 6.03
C VAL A 339 -6.72 -11.87 5.26
N VAL A 340 -5.83 -10.90 5.05
CA VAL A 340 -6.11 -9.74 4.21
C VAL A 340 -5.16 -9.72 3.03
N VAL A 341 -5.72 -9.76 1.82
CA VAL A 341 -4.99 -9.61 0.55
C VAL A 341 -5.10 -8.16 0.11
N ALA A 342 -3.97 -7.45 0.05
CA ALA A 342 -3.95 -6.01 -0.21
C ALA A 342 -2.71 -5.54 -0.98
N ASP A 343 -2.72 -4.28 -1.40
CA ASP A 343 -1.53 -3.61 -1.92
C ASP A 343 -0.56 -3.22 -0.78
N TYR A 344 0.74 -3.09 -1.09
CA TYR A 344 1.78 -2.66 -0.14
C TYR A 344 1.41 -1.40 0.65
N ASN A 345 0.72 -0.44 0.02
CA ASN A 345 0.37 0.85 0.64
C ASN A 345 -0.51 0.67 1.88
N TYR A 346 -1.28 -0.41 1.99
CA TYR A 346 -2.13 -0.65 3.16
C TYR A 346 -1.34 -0.97 4.44
N TYR A 347 -0.05 -1.33 4.33
CA TYR A 347 0.80 -1.64 5.48
C TYR A 347 2.05 -0.75 5.58
N PHE A 348 2.66 -0.40 4.45
CA PHE A 348 3.94 0.32 4.45
C PHE A 348 3.79 1.84 4.40
N ASP A 349 2.70 2.38 3.85
CA ASP A 349 2.50 3.82 3.74
C ASP A 349 2.50 4.57 5.10
N PHE A 350 2.72 5.87 5.04
CA PHE A 350 2.61 6.79 6.18
C PHE A 350 1.24 6.75 6.88
N SER A 351 0.18 6.50 6.11
CA SER A 351 -1.23 6.45 6.52
C SER A 351 -1.84 5.04 6.34
N ALA A 352 -0.99 4.02 6.28
CA ALA A 352 -1.35 2.62 6.08
C ALA A 352 -2.42 2.12 7.07
N LEU A 353 -3.63 1.85 6.56
CA LEU A 353 -4.77 1.39 7.36
C LEU A 353 -4.47 0.12 8.16
N LEU A 354 -3.92 -0.92 7.53
CA LEU A 354 -3.67 -2.21 8.19
C LEU A 354 -2.60 -2.09 9.26
N PHE A 355 -1.57 -1.28 9.04
CA PHE A 355 -0.58 -0.99 10.06
C PHE A 355 -1.19 -0.22 11.23
N GLY A 356 -1.98 0.82 10.93
CA GLY A 356 -2.68 1.61 11.95
C GLY A 356 -3.64 0.76 12.80
N LEU A 357 -4.38 -0.15 12.16
CA LEU A 357 -5.27 -1.10 12.85
C LEU A 357 -4.50 -2.10 13.71
N ALA A 358 -3.39 -2.66 13.21
CA ALA A 358 -2.52 -3.52 14.02
C ALA A 358 -1.95 -2.77 15.23
N GLN A 359 -1.59 -1.50 15.01
CA GLN A 359 -1.33 -0.43 15.98
C GLN A 359 -2.33 -0.39 17.13
N ALA A 360 -3.49 0.15 16.79
CA ALA A 360 -4.54 0.50 17.73
C ALA A 360 -5.08 -0.70 18.52
N ASN A 361 -5.04 -1.90 17.93
CA ASN A 361 -5.58 -3.11 18.52
C ASN A 361 -4.51 -4.04 19.11
N ASN A 362 -3.23 -3.65 19.09
CA ASN A 362 -2.09 -4.48 19.54
C ASN A 362 -2.08 -5.88 18.90
N TRP A 363 -2.39 -5.98 17.61
CA TRP A 363 -2.45 -7.28 16.93
C TRP A 363 -1.06 -7.87 16.72
N LYS A 364 -0.96 -9.17 16.97
CA LYS A 364 0.20 -9.96 16.55
C LYS A 364 0.01 -10.42 15.11
N VAL A 365 0.59 -9.68 14.17
CA VAL A 365 0.41 -9.93 12.73
C VAL A 365 1.63 -10.61 12.10
N ALA A 366 1.40 -11.43 11.07
CA ALA A 366 2.46 -11.90 10.18
C ALA A 366 2.22 -11.38 8.75
N VAL A 367 3.30 -11.00 8.07
CA VAL A 367 3.24 -10.29 6.78
C VAL A 367 3.94 -11.12 5.71
N LEU A 368 3.25 -11.35 4.60
CA LEU A 368 3.74 -11.95 3.37
C LEU A 368 3.84 -10.83 2.33
N VAL A 369 5.02 -10.61 1.75
CA VAL A 369 5.22 -9.62 0.67
C VAL A 369 5.64 -10.37 -0.58
N ASP A 370 4.69 -10.56 -1.50
CA ASP A 370 4.93 -11.17 -2.80
C ASP A 370 5.53 -10.16 -3.77
N GLU A 371 6.37 -10.64 -4.68
CA GLU A 371 7.17 -9.85 -5.61
C GLU A 371 7.89 -8.67 -4.95
N ALA A 372 8.47 -8.94 -3.76
CA ALA A 372 9.10 -7.97 -2.88
C ALA A 372 10.20 -7.11 -3.55
N HIS A 373 10.70 -7.51 -4.72
CA HIS A 373 11.59 -6.67 -5.52
C HIS A 373 10.97 -5.31 -5.88
N ASN A 374 9.64 -5.22 -5.96
CA ASN A 374 8.92 -3.98 -6.23
C ASN A 374 8.85 -3.05 -5.01
N LEU A 375 9.07 -3.58 -3.80
CA LEU A 375 8.88 -2.82 -2.57
C LEU A 375 9.86 -1.65 -2.45
N VAL A 376 11.05 -1.75 -3.05
CA VAL A 376 12.03 -0.64 -3.08
C VAL A 376 11.45 0.58 -3.79
N GLU A 377 10.98 0.42 -5.02
CA GLU A 377 10.45 1.52 -5.82
C GLU A 377 9.10 2.01 -5.26
N ARG A 378 8.24 1.10 -4.80
CA ARG A 378 6.99 1.46 -4.12
C ARG A 378 7.26 2.23 -2.82
N GLY A 379 8.28 1.83 -2.06
CA GLY A 379 8.74 2.52 -0.86
C GLY A 379 9.18 3.95 -1.15
N ARG A 380 10.04 4.14 -2.15
CA ARG A 380 10.45 5.49 -2.58
C ARG A 380 9.26 6.36 -2.94
N GLN A 381 8.27 5.82 -3.64
CA GLN A 381 7.06 6.55 -4.01
C GLN A 381 6.21 6.92 -2.79
N MET A 382 5.96 5.99 -1.87
CA MET A 382 5.19 6.22 -0.63
C MET A 382 5.81 7.33 0.24
N TYR A 383 7.14 7.42 0.27
CA TYR A 383 7.86 8.39 1.12
C TYR A 383 8.42 9.58 0.36
N SER A 384 8.06 9.78 -0.91
CA SER A 384 8.38 11.01 -1.65
C SER A 384 7.19 11.95 -1.70
N ALA A 385 7.45 13.22 -1.96
CA ALA A 385 6.43 14.22 -2.23
C ALA A 385 6.85 15.12 -3.39
N SER A 386 5.88 15.60 -4.15
CA SER A 386 6.15 16.59 -5.19
C SER A 386 5.04 17.64 -5.26
N LEU A 387 5.42 18.86 -5.58
CA LEU A 387 4.48 19.94 -5.87
C LEU A 387 4.74 20.43 -7.29
N ASP A 388 3.66 20.80 -7.98
CA ASP A 388 3.74 21.35 -9.33
C ASP A 388 3.28 22.81 -9.42
N GLN A 389 4.08 23.64 -10.09
CA GLN A 389 3.80 25.07 -10.24
C GLN A 389 2.62 25.36 -11.16
N SER A 390 2.32 24.49 -12.14
CA SER A 390 1.12 24.62 -12.97
C SER A 390 -0.14 24.43 -12.12
N THR A 391 -0.14 23.41 -11.26
CA THR A 391 -1.22 23.19 -10.27
C THR A 391 -1.40 24.40 -9.37
N LEU A 392 -0.32 24.93 -8.78
CA LEU A 392 -0.36 26.14 -7.95
C LEU A 392 -0.96 27.34 -8.71
N ASN A 393 -0.57 27.53 -9.97
CA ASN A 393 -1.11 28.61 -10.81
C ASN A 393 -2.59 28.42 -11.14
N GLY A 394 -3.03 27.18 -11.31
CA GLY A 394 -4.44 26.83 -11.50
C GLY A 394 -5.28 27.17 -10.27
N VAL A 395 -4.92 26.62 -9.11
CA VAL A 395 -5.68 26.82 -7.87
C VAL A 395 -5.69 28.28 -7.41
N ARG A 396 -4.63 29.06 -7.68
CA ARG A 396 -4.59 30.50 -7.39
C ARG A 396 -5.65 31.32 -8.13
N LYS A 397 -6.11 30.86 -9.30
CA LYS A 397 -7.13 31.58 -10.09
C LYS A 397 -8.54 31.36 -9.54
N THR A 398 -8.80 30.16 -9.02
CA THR A 398 -10.11 29.74 -8.52
C THR A 398 -10.22 29.82 -7.00
N ALA A 399 -9.12 30.09 -6.29
CA ALA A 399 -9.09 30.15 -4.84
C ALA A 399 -10.02 31.25 -4.28
N PRO A 400 -10.74 30.94 -3.19
CA PRO A 400 -11.48 31.92 -2.40
C PRO A 400 -10.62 33.10 -1.95
N GLU A 401 -11.22 34.28 -1.84
CA GLU A 401 -10.53 35.52 -1.45
C GLU A 401 -9.69 35.39 -0.16
N PRO A 402 -10.16 34.74 0.92
CA PRO A 402 -9.36 34.56 2.14
C PRO A 402 -8.04 33.81 1.92
N LEU A 403 -7.98 32.94 0.93
CA LEU A 403 -6.82 32.07 0.65
C LEU A 403 -5.83 32.68 -0.34
N LYS A 404 -6.24 33.72 -1.10
CA LYS A 404 -5.40 34.31 -2.16
C LYS A 404 -4.07 34.83 -1.63
N LYS A 405 -4.05 35.49 -0.47
CA LYS A 405 -2.82 36.05 0.12
C LYS A 405 -1.82 34.94 0.51
N ALA A 406 -2.32 33.85 1.10
CA ALA A 406 -1.49 32.72 1.49
C ALA A 406 -0.90 31.99 0.27
N LEU A 407 -1.72 31.69 -0.73
CA LEU A 407 -1.27 31.09 -1.99
C LEU A 407 -0.31 32.00 -2.78
N GLN A 408 -0.52 33.32 -2.72
CA GLN A 408 0.40 34.29 -3.32
C GLN A 408 1.77 34.27 -2.65
N ARG A 409 1.82 34.12 -1.32
CA ARG A 409 3.09 33.96 -0.58
C ARG A 409 3.82 32.69 -1.01
N VAL A 410 3.12 31.56 -1.11
CA VAL A 410 3.70 30.30 -1.63
C VAL A 410 4.28 30.52 -3.03
N ASN A 411 3.51 31.14 -3.94
CA ASN A 411 3.98 31.43 -5.29
C ASN A 411 5.20 32.37 -5.30
N ARG A 412 5.29 33.36 -4.42
CA ARG A 412 6.45 34.25 -4.33
C ARG A 412 7.71 33.49 -3.94
N GLU A 413 7.65 32.70 -2.86
CA GLU A 413 8.79 31.91 -2.39
C GLU A 413 9.18 30.83 -3.41
N TRP A 414 8.20 30.25 -4.10
CA TRP A 414 8.46 29.32 -5.20
C TRP A 414 9.22 29.99 -6.36
N ASN A 415 8.76 31.16 -6.82
CA ASN A 415 9.43 31.88 -7.91
C ASN A 415 10.85 32.30 -7.53
N ALA A 416 11.11 32.61 -6.25
CA ALA A 416 12.46 32.87 -5.77
C ALA A 416 13.39 31.66 -6.00
N LEU A 417 12.92 30.44 -5.72
CA LEU A 417 13.67 29.22 -6.01
C LEU A 417 13.83 28.97 -7.51
N HIS A 418 12.75 29.12 -8.27
CA HIS A 418 12.73 28.91 -9.72
C HIS A 418 13.73 29.83 -10.46
N ASN A 419 13.80 31.09 -10.05
CA ASN A 419 14.65 32.10 -10.69
C ASN A 419 16.14 31.90 -10.38
N LEU A 420 16.48 31.34 -9.22
CA LEU A 420 17.87 31.03 -8.85
C LEU A 420 18.42 29.80 -9.57
N GLN A 421 17.55 28.97 -10.15
CA GLN A 421 17.95 27.71 -10.76
C GLN A 421 18.67 27.92 -12.10
N LEU A 422 19.89 27.38 -12.19
CA LEU A 422 20.80 27.56 -13.33
C LEU A 422 20.59 26.54 -14.45
N ALA A 423 20.15 25.32 -14.11
CA ALA A 423 19.99 24.22 -15.05
C ALA A 423 18.53 23.71 -15.09
N PRO A 424 18.07 23.05 -16.17
CA PRO A 424 16.74 22.47 -16.24
C PRO A 424 16.41 21.52 -15.07
N TYR A 425 17.42 20.82 -14.56
CA TYR A 425 17.32 20.01 -13.35
C TYR A 425 18.43 20.42 -12.37
N GLN A 426 18.09 20.56 -11.09
CA GLN A 426 19.06 20.86 -10.05
C GLN A 426 18.64 20.19 -8.73
N ALA A 427 19.57 19.51 -8.08
CA ALA A 427 19.40 18.96 -6.74
C ALA A 427 20.11 19.84 -5.71
N TYR A 428 19.61 19.80 -4.48
CA TYR A 428 20.07 20.60 -3.36
C TYR A 428 20.16 19.70 -2.12
N ASP A 429 21.10 20.00 -1.22
CA ASP A 429 21.32 19.23 -0.01
C ASP A 429 20.35 19.53 1.13
N LYS A 430 19.62 20.65 1.04
CA LYS A 430 18.64 21.07 2.05
C LYS A 430 17.32 21.47 1.40
N PRO A 431 16.18 21.18 2.06
CA PRO A 431 14.89 21.64 1.60
C PRO A 431 14.74 23.17 1.82
N PRO A 432 13.87 23.84 1.07
CA PRO A 432 13.81 25.30 1.05
C PRO A 432 12.99 25.87 2.22
N GLU A 433 13.65 26.27 3.31
CA GLU A 433 13.02 26.73 4.56
C GLU A 433 11.93 27.79 4.37
N LYS A 434 12.20 28.84 3.58
CA LYS A 434 11.23 29.93 3.35
C LYS A 434 9.97 29.45 2.65
N LEU A 435 10.10 28.52 1.71
CA LEU A 435 8.95 27.92 1.04
C LEU A 435 8.18 27.02 2.00
N LEU A 436 8.86 26.19 2.80
CA LEU A 436 8.21 25.33 3.80
C LEU A 436 7.40 26.15 4.81
N GLN A 437 7.93 27.28 5.28
CA GLN A 437 7.20 28.20 6.15
C GLN A 437 5.96 28.79 5.46
N ALA A 438 6.06 29.13 4.16
CA ALA A 438 4.92 29.62 3.38
C ALA A 438 3.87 28.53 3.16
N LEU A 439 4.27 27.28 2.90
CA LEU A 439 3.38 26.13 2.76
C LEU A 439 2.67 25.84 4.08
N SER A 440 3.38 25.79 5.20
CA SER A 440 2.79 25.60 6.55
C SER A 440 1.79 26.70 6.90
N SER A 441 2.11 27.97 6.61
CA SER A 441 1.17 29.08 6.80
C SER A 441 -0.07 28.93 5.91
N CYS A 442 0.12 28.48 4.66
CA CYS A 442 -0.97 28.26 3.72
C CYS A 442 -1.84 27.07 4.11
N SER A 443 -1.27 25.99 4.64
CA SER A 443 -2.04 24.84 5.14
C SER A 443 -2.91 25.25 6.32
N ALA A 444 -2.39 26.08 7.24
CA ALA A 444 -3.17 26.62 8.34
C ALA A 444 -4.36 27.46 7.82
N SER A 445 -4.12 28.40 6.90
CA SER A 445 -5.19 29.23 6.32
C SER A 445 -6.25 28.40 5.57
N ILE A 446 -5.85 27.35 4.85
CA ILE A 446 -6.78 26.43 4.18
C ILE A 446 -7.60 25.64 5.22
N GLY A 447 -6.96 25.17 6.28
CA GLY A 447 -7.64 24.52 7.41
C GLY A 447 -8.67 25.42 8.08
N ASP A 448 -8.32 26.69 8.33
CA ASP A 448 -9.24 27.70 8.89
C ASP A 448 -10.41 27.97 7.93
N TYR A 449 -10.15 28.11 6.63
CA TYR A 449 -11.21 28.31 5.64
C TYR A 449 -12.18 27.12 5.56
N LEU A 450 -11.65 25.89 5.59
CA LEU A 450 -12.44 24.66 5.64
C LEU A 450 -13.31 24.58 6.90
N ASN A 451 -12.84 25.12 8.03
CA ASN A 451 -13.62 25.22 9.26
C ASN A 451 -14.87 26.10 9.07
N ASP A 452 -14.69 27.25 8.43
CA ASP A 452 -15.78 28.18 8.17
C ASP A 452 -16.73 27.68 7.06
N HIS A 453 -16.20 26.89 6.11
CA HIS A 453 -16.91 26.42 4.90
C HIS A 453 -16.88 24.88 4.78
N PRO A 454 -17.74 24.16 5.53
CA PRO A 454 -17.76 22.70 5.55
C PRO A 454 -18.23 22.05 4.23
N GLN A 455 -18.73 22.85 3.28
CA GLN A 455 -19.06 22.36 1.92
C GLN A 455 -17.81 21.96 1.11
N GLY A 456 -16.62 22.22 1.66
CA GLY A 456 -15.35 21.72 1.13
C GLY A 456 -14.66 22.72 0.20
N LEU A 457 -13.54 22.28 -0.35
CA LEU A 457 -12.79 23.00 -1.36
C LEU A 457 -13.20 22.49 -2.74
N ASP A 458 -13.01 23.31 -3.76
CA ASP A 458 -12.94 22.79 -5.13
C ASP A 458 -11.89 21.65 -5.19
N SER A 459 -12.18 20.62 -5.99
CA SER A 459 -11.38 19.41 -6.10
C SER A 459 -9.90 19.68 -6.39
N ALA A 460 -9.58 20.69 -7.21
CA ALA A 460 -8.20 21.03 -7.53
C ALA A 460 -7.46 21.64 -6.33
N LEU A 461 -8.13 22.52 -5.58
CA LEU A 461 -7.57 23.13 -4.37
C LEU A 461 -7.45 22.09 -3.24
N GLN A 462 -8.40 21.15 -3.13
CA GLN A 462 -8.32 20.04 -2.20
C GLN A 462 -7.12 19.13 -2.48
N ASN A 463 -6.91 18.73 -3.73
CA ASN A 463 -5.77 17.91 -4.13
C ASN A 463 -4.45 18.63 -3.85
N PHE A 464 -4.35 19.91 -4.22
CA PHE A 464 -3.15 20.71 -3.92
C PHE A 464 -2.90 20.84 -2.41
N TYR A 465 -3.96 20.98 -1.60
CA TYR A 465 -3.84 21.00 -0.15
C TYR A 465 -3.27 19.68 0.40
N PHE A 466 -3.73 18.53 -0.08
CA PHE A 466 -3.19 17.23 0.31
C PHE A 466 -1.74 17.03 -0.14
N ASP A 467 -1.40 17.42 -1.37
CA ASP A 467 -0.03 17.38 -1.86
C ASP A 467 0.89 18.26 -0.99
N MET A 468 0.41 19.44 -0.56
CA MET A 468 1.15 20.33 0.33
C MET A 468 1.33 19.74 1.72
N LEU A 469 0.30 19.14 2.33
CA LEU A 469 0.41 18.47 3.62
C LEU A 469 1.42 17.32 3.57
N GLN A 470 1.37 16.51 2.50
CA GLN A 470 2.34 15.43 2.27
C GLN A 470 3.75 15.99 2.08
N PHE A 471 3.92 17.08 1.33
CA PHE A 471 5.21 17.73 1.13
C PHE A 471 5.80 18.25 2.44
N CYS A 472 5.01 18.93 3.28
CA CYS A 472 5.44 19.39 4.59
C CYS A 472 5.83 18.20 5.49
N ARG A 473 5.01 17.15 5.53
CA ARG A 473 5.29 15.94 6.32
C ARG A 473 6.58 15.25 5.90
N VAL A 474 6.84 15.13 4.59
CA VAL A 474 8.10 14.55 4.09
C VAL A 474 9.28 15.47 4.40
N ALA A 475 9.09 16.79 4.34
CA ALA A 475 10.16 17.74 4.66
C ALA A 475 10.62 17.66 6.13
N GLU A 476 9.70 17.39 7.06
CA GLU A 476 10.02 17.16 8.48
C GLU A 476 10.90 15.92 8.71
N LEU A 477 10.84 14.95 7.79
CA LEU A 477 11.57 13.69 7.84
C LEU A 477 12.84 13.71 6.98
N PHE A 478 13.20 14.87 6.43
CA PHE A 478 14.31 15.00 5.50
C PHE A 478 15.66 14.75 6.18
N ASP A 479 16.39 13.75 5.70
CA ASP A 479 17.75 13.42 6.12
C ASP A 479 18.63 13.03 4.92
N GLU A 480 19.77 12.39 5.18
CA GLU A 480 20.70 11.91 4.16
C GLU A 480 20.11 10.87 3.18
N GLN A 481 18.96 10.28 3.48
CA GLN A 481 18.25 9.33 2.62
C GLN A 481 17.36 10.03 1.58
N PHE A 482 17.31 11.36 1.60
CA PHE A 482 16.48 12.18 0.71
C PHE A 482 17.30 13.06 -0.25
N LEU A 483 16.61 13.54 -1.28
CA LEU A 483 17.07 14.59 -2.18
C LEU A 483 15.97 15.65 -2.31
N PHE A 484 16.34 16.92 -2.23
CA PHE A 484 15.46 17.99 -2.69
C PHE A 484 15.89 18.37 -4.11
N ASP A 485 14.99 18.22 -5.09
CA ASP A 485 15.28 18.54 -6.48
C ASP A 485 14.20 19.42 -7.13
N ILE A 486 14.63 20.21 -8.11
CA ILE A 486 13.77 21.09 -8.90
C ILE A 486 13.95 20.74 -10.37
N SER A 487 12.84 20.44 -11.05
CA SER A 487 12.80 20.16 -12.49
C SER A 487 11.99 21.23 -13.21
N LYS A 488 12.61 21.95 -14.17
CA LYS A 488 11.92 22.87 -15.07
C LYS A 488 11.24 22.09 -16.20
N ARG A 489 9.98 22.40 -16.48
CA ARG A 489 9.20 21.88 -17.60
C ARG A 489 8.96 22.98 -18.62
N ASP A 490 9.23 22.68 -19.89
CA ASP A 490 8.82 23.53 -21.01
C ASP A 490 7.35 23.22 -21.34
N LEU A 491 6.45 24.10 -20.91
CA LEU A 491 5.04 24.08 -21.30
C LEU A 491 4.85 25.16 -22.37
N ASP A 492 4.67 24.74 -23.63
CA ASP A 492 4.33 25.59 -24.79
C ASP A 492 4.96 26.99 -24.82
N ARG A 493 6.25 27.08 -25.17
CA ARG A 493 7.03 28.27 -25.66
C ARG A 493 6.89 29.64 -24.95
N LYS A 494 6.01 29.84 -23.96
CA LYS A 494 5.70 31.15 -23.36
C LYS A 494 6.17 31.29 -21.91
N ARG A 495 6.40 30.20 -21.15
CA ARG A 495 7.00 30.24 -19.80
C ARG A 495 7.43 28.85 -19.31
N ASN A 496 8.62 28.78 -18.73
CA ASN A 496 9.10 27.55 -18.09
C ASN A 496 8.51 27.48 -16.67
N LEU A 497 7.82 26.39 -16.35
CA LEU A 497 7.33 26.12 -14.99
C LEU A 497 8.24 25.11 -14.31
N SER A 498 8.09 24.92 -13.00
CA SER A 498 8.91 23.97 -12.24
C SER A 498 8.09 23.01 -11.41
N GLN A 499 8.66 21.83 -11.18
CA GLN A 499 8.20 20.86 -10.19
C GLN A 499 9.25 20.78 -9.09
N LEU A 500 8.80 20.83 -7.85
CA LEU A 500 9.63 20.61 -6.67
C LEU A 500 9.42 19.18 -6.19
N CYS A 501 10.49 18.47 -5.86
CA CYS A 501 10.41 17.10 -5.36
C CYS A 501 11.28 16.92 -4.11
N LEU A 502 10.66 16.39 -3.06
CA LEU A 502 11.36 15.75 -1.95
C LEU A 502 11.35 14.25 -2.24
N ARG A 503 12.49 13.76 -2.72
CA ARG A 503 12.64 12.40 -3.22
C ARG A 503 13.30 11.54 -2.17
N ASN A 504 12.59 10.54 -1.68
CA ASN A 504 13.23 9.48 -0.91
C ASN A 504 14.07 8.60 -1.84
N VAL A 505 15.36 8.48 -1.53
CA VAL A 505 16.33 7.67 -2.27
C VAL A 505 16.46 6.28 -1.66
N VAL A 506 16.43 6.22 -0.33
CA VAL A 506 16.54 5.00 0.47
C VAL A 506 15.33 4.93 1.42
N PRO A 507 14.35 4.05 1.19
CA PRO A 507 13.14 3.98 2.03
C PRO A 507 13.34 3.18 3.33
N ALA A 508 14.55 2.68 3.57
CA ALA A 508 14.90 1.78 4.66
C ALA A 508 14.46 2.30 6.04
N GLY A 509 14.63 3.59 6.31
CA GLY A 509 14.25 4.21 7.59
C GLY A 509 12.78 4.07 7.93
N PHE A 510 11.91 4.01 6.92
CA PHE A 510 10.44 3.92 7.09
C PHE A 510 9.91 2.50 6.95
N ILE A 511 10.54 1.68 6.10
CA ILE A 511 10.16 0.28 5.92
C ILE A 511 10.58 -0.56 7.13
N ARG A 512 11.79 -0.36 7.68
CA ARG A 512 12.34 -1.16 8.78
C ARG A 512 11.41 -1.22 10.02
N PRO A 513 10.85 -0.11 10.54
CA PRO A 513 9.92 -0.16 11.66
C PRO A 513 8.69 -1.02 11.36
N ARG A 514 8.16 -0.95 10.13
CA ARG A 514 7.01 -1.77 9.69
C ARG A 514 7.36 -3.25 9.67
N LEU A 515 8.52 -3.62 9.12
CA LEU A 515 9.00 -5.00 9.10
C LEU A 515 9.22 -5.57 10.51
N THR A 516 9.71 -4.74 11.43
CA THR A 516 10.07 -5.12 12.81
C THR A 516 8.85 -5.22 13.73
N ALA A 517 7.80 -4.44 13.46
CA ALA A 517 6.58 -4.45 14.26
C ALA A 517 5.74 -5.73 14.08
N ALA A 518 5.84 -6.39 12.93
CA ALA A 518 5.19 -7.68 12.71
C ALA A 518 5.87 -8.79 13.53
N ARG A 519 5.12 -9.84 13.90
CA ARG A 519 5.70 -11.07 14.44
C ARG A 519 6.75 -11.64 13.48
N SER A 520 6.45 -11.61 12.18
CA SER A 520 7.37 -12.04 11.14
C SER A 520 6.96 -11.40 9.82
N THR A 521 7.95 -11.00 9.03
CA THR A 521 7.76 -10.58 7.65
C THR A 521 8.52 -11.50 6.71
N VAL A 522 7.86 -12.00 5.69
CA VAL A 522 8.46 -12.83 4.64
C VAL A 522 8.41 -12.06 3.34
N LEU A 523 9.58 -11.64 2.87
CA LEU A 523 9.79 -11.00 1.58
C LEU A 523 10.17 -12.08 0.57
N PHE A 524 9.35 -12.31 -0.45
CA PHE A 524 9.63 -13.36 -1.43
C PHE A 524 9.45 -12.88 -2.87
N SER A 525 10.36 -13.32 -3.74
CA SER A 525 10.30 -13.03 -5.18
C SER A 525 11.28 -13.92 -5.97
N ALA A 526 11.12 -14.00 -7.28
CA ALA A 526 12.07 -14.68 -8.17
C ALA A 526 13.40 -13.95 -8.34
N THR A 527 13.46 -12.65 -8.03
CA THR A 527 14.64 -11.82 -8.30
C THR A 527 14.98 -10.96 -7.09
N LEU A 528 15.52 -11.57 -6.03
CA LEU A 528 16.02 -10.85 -4.84
C LEU A 528 17.55 -10.85 -4.75
N SER A 529 18.24 -11.26 -5.81
CA SER A 529 19.69 -11.20 -5.93
C SER A 529 20.11 -9.86 -6.57
N PRO A 530 21.11 -9.15 -6.01
CA PRO A 530 21.90 -9.53 -4.85
C PRO A 530 21.18 -9.20 -3.53
N ARG A 531 21.31 -10.08 -2.52
CA ARG A 531 20.65 -9.93 -1.22
C ARG A 531 20.88 -8.56 -0.57
N HIS A 532 22.12 -8.07 -0.57
CA HIS A 532 22.50 -6.85 0.14
C HIS A 532 21.77 -5.62 -0.42
N TYR A 533 21.56 -5.54 -1.74
CA TYR A 533 20.82 -4.44 -2.36
C TYR A 533 19.42 -4.26 -1.74
N TYR A 534 18.66 -5.35 -1.59
CA TYR A 534 17.33 -5.30 -0.99
C TYR A 534 17.40 -5.15 0.54
N ALA A 535 18.36 -5.81 1.20
CA ALA A 535 18.53 -5.70 2.64
C ALA A 535 18.78 -4.25 3.06
N ASP A 536 19.64 -3.55 2.32
CA ASP A 536 20.00 -2.15 2.55
C ASP A 536 18.85 -1.20 2.25
N LEU A 537 18.24 -1.32 1.06
CA LEU A 537 17.19 -0.38 0.64
C LEU A 537 15.86 -0.57 1.38
N LEU A 538 15.55 -1.79 1.83
CA LEU A 538 14.36 -2.06 2.64
C LEU A 538 14.65 -1.96 4.15
N GLY A 539 15.91 -1.82 4.55
CA GLY A 539 16.31 -1.75 5.96
C GLY A 539 15.97 -3.02 6.74
N THR A 540 16.16 -4.19 6.13
CA THR A 540 15.80 -5.46 6.80
C THR A 540 16.59 -5.63 8.11
N PRO A 541 15.98 -6.16 9.19
CA PRO A 541 16.69 -6.38 10.45
C PRO A 541 17.96 -7.24 10.28
N ALA A 542 18.99 -7.03 11.11
CA ALA A 542 20.23 -7.81 11.03
C ALA A 542 20.02 -9.33 11.23
N SER A 543 18.97 -9.71 11.97
CA SER A 543 18.56 -11.10 12.19
C SER A 543 17.80 -11.72 11.00
N THR A 544 17.66 -11.01 9.88
CA THR A 544 16.93 -11.47 8.69
C THR A 544 17.59 -12.71 8.11
N VAL A 545 16.81 -13.77 7.95
CA VAL A 545 17.23 -15.01 7.31
C VAL A 545 17.14 -14.84 5.80
N TRP A 546 18.08 -15.45 5.07
CA TRP A 546 18.07 -15.49 3.61
C TRP A 546 18.06 -16.93 3.13
N ILE A 547 17.21 -17.23 2.15
CA ILE A 547 17.23 -18.49 1.41
C ILE A 547 17.19 -18.20 -0.10
N ASP A 548 17.87 -19.06 -0.86
CA ASP A 548 17.77 -19.13 -2.31
C ASP A 548 17.22 -20.52 -2.65
N VAL A 549 15.96 -20.57 -3.03
CA VAL A 549 15.22 -21.82 -3.24
C VAL A 549 15.62 -22.38 -4.60
N GLU A 550 15.92 -23.68 -4.62
CA GLU A 550 16.28 -24.39 -5.84
C GLU A 550 15.22 -24.22 -6.94
N SER A 551 15.70 -24.05 -8.18
CA SER A 551 14.83 -23.95 -9.35
C SER A 551 14.14 -25.28 -9.62
N PRO A 552 12.84 -25.29 -9.94
CA PRO A 552 12.15 -26.49 -10.40
C PRO A 552 12.48 -26.81 -11.86
N PHE A 553 13.24 -25.93 -12.52
CA PHE A 553 13.62 -26.01 -13.93
C PHE A 553 15.06 -26.45 -14.08
N HIS A 554 15.31 -27.23 -15.13
CA HIS A 554 16.61 -27.69 -15.53
C HIS A 554 17.23 -26.79 -16.61
N ALA A 555 18.56 -26.71 -16.64
CA ALA A 555 19.30 -25.82 -17.51
C ALA A 555 19.15 -26.15 -19.01
N ASP A 556 18.82 -27.39 -19.35
CA ASP A 556 18.57 -27.89 -20.71
C ASP A 556 17.24 -27.39 -21.30
N GLN A 557 16.29 -26.98 -20.45
CA GLN A 557 15.01 -26.42 -20.87
C GLN A 557 15.13 -25.01 -21.47
N LEU A 558 16.12 -24.24 -21.00
CA LEU A 558 16.30 -22.84 -21.40
C LEU A 558 17.69 -22.62 -21.96
N LYS A 559 17.78 -22.52 -23.29
CA LYS A 559 19.05 -22.20 -23.95
C LYS A 559 19.33 -20.71 -23.82
N VAL A 560 20.29 -20.35 -22.97
CA VAL A 560 20.69 -18.95 -22.76
C VAL A 560 21.96 -18.63 -23.53
N HIS A 561 21.84 -17.75 -24.51
CA HIS A 561 22.95 -17.32 -25.37
C HIS A 561 23.35 -15.89 -25.05
N ILE A 562 24.63 -15.66 -24.79
CA ILE A 562 25.20 -14.31 -24.74
C ILE A 562 25.74 -13.96 -26.12
N VAL A 563 25.21 -12.90 -26.72
CA VAL A 563 25.70 -12.31 -27.97
C VAL A 563 26.56 -11.10 -27.61
N SER A 564 27.85 -11.34 -27.37
CA SER A 564 28.78 -10.32 -26.88
C SER A 564 29.42 -9.49 -27.98
N GLN A 565 29.19 -9.80 -29.26
CA GLN A 565 29.74 -9.06 -30.39
C GLN A 565 28.91 -7.81 -30.75
N ILE A 566 27.74 -7.63 -30.13
CA ILE A 566 26.84 -6.50 -30.37
C ILE A 566 26.82 -5.62 -29.13
N SER A 567 27.02 -4.30 -29.29
CA SER A 567 26.85 -3.33 -28.19
C SER A 567 25.57 -2.52 -28.39
N THR A 568 24.71 -2.46 -27.37
CA THR A 568 23.44 -1.69 -27.42
C THR A 568 23.53 -0.31 -26.75
N ARG A 569 24.74 0.12 -26.37
CA ARG A 569 25.01 1.49 -25.87
C ARG A 569 24.55 2.54 -26.88
N PHE A 570 24.10 3.69 -26.39
CA PHE A 570 23.53 4.77 -27.21
C PHE A 570 24.35 5.09 -28.46
N VAL A 571 25.67 5.24 -28.30
CA VAL A 571 26.62 5.55 -29.38
C VAL A 571 26.73 4.47 -30.47
N HIS A 572 26.42 3.21 -30.16
CA HIS A 572 26.52 2.07 -31.08
C HIS A 572 25.14 1.60 -31.58
N ARG A 573 24.04 2.26 -31.19
CA ARG A 573 22.69 1.78 -31.53
C ARG A 573 22.46 1.67 -33.02
N GLN A 574 22.90 2.66 -33.81
CA GLN A 574 22.74 2.63 -35.27
C GLN A 574 23.45 1.44 -35.90
N SER A 575 24.73 1.21 -35.55
CA SER A 575 25.50 0.08 -36.08
C SER A 575 25.03 -1.27 -35.56
N SER A 576 24.31 -1.32 -34.44
CA SER A 576 23.74 -2.55 -33.88
C SER A 576 22.46 -3.04 -34.57
N LEU A 577 21.76 -2.18 -35.33
CA LEU A 577 20.43 -2.51 -35.89
C LEU A 577 20.47 -3.74 -36.81
N ALA A 578 21.30 -3.71 -37.86
CA ALA A 578 21.38 -4.80 -38.82
C ALA A 578 21.84 -6.13 -38.19
N PRO A 579 22.89 -6.17 -37.34
CA PRO A 579 23.25 -7.40 -36.63
C PRO A 579 22.14 -7.98 -35.74
N ILE A 580 21.34 -7.13 -35.09
CA ILE A 580 20.20 -7.58 -34.27
C ILE A 580 19.10 -8.15 -35.14
N VAL A 581 18.75 -7.48 -36.25
CA VAL A 581 17.73 -7.94 -37.19
C VAL A 581 18.09 -9.32 -37.77
N GLU A 582 19.32 -9.49 -38.23
CA GLU A 582 19.81 -10.76 -38.77
C GLU A 582 19.78 -11.88 -37.72
N LEU A 583 20.21 -11.58 -36.49
CA LEU A 583 20.15 -12.53 -35.38
C LEU A 583 18.71 -12.98 -35.07
N ILE A 584 17.78 -12.02 -34.99
CA ILE A 584 16.36 -12.29 -34.73
C ILE A 584 15.77 -13.14 -35.85
N ALA A 585 15.99 -12.74 -37.11
CA ALA A 585 15.48 -13.44 -38.28
C ALA A 585 16.01 -14.87 -38.35
N ARG A 586 17.33 -15.06 -38.18
CA ARG A 586 17.96 -16.38 -38.17
C ARG A 586 17.38 -17.30 -37.11
N GLN A 587 17.22 -16.82 -35.88
CA GLN A 587 16.63 -17.61 -34.80
C GLN A 587 15.17 -17.97 -35.11
N PHE A 588 14.39 -17.03 -35.64
CA PHE A 588 13.01 -17.27 -36.04
C PHE A 588 12.90 -18.32 -37.16
N THR A 589 13.76 -18.25 -38.17
CA THR A 589 13.79 -19.25 -39.26
C THR A 589 14.20 -20.64 -38.76
N GLN A 590 15.14 -20.73 -37.82
CA GLN A 590 15.57 -22.01 -37.24
C GLN A 590 14.49 -22.67 -36.37
N CYS A 591 13.72 -21.86 -35.63
CA CYS A 591 12.65 -22.36 -34.78
C CYS A 591 11.45 -21.39 -34.84
N PRO A 592 10.55 -21.53 -35.83
CA PRO A 592 9.38 -20.67 -35.96
C PRO A 592 8.43 -20.81 -34.78
N GLY A 593 7.91 -19.70 -34.27
CA GLY A 593 7.01 -19.67 -33.13
C GLY A 593 6.86 -18.26 -32.59
N ASN A 594 6.46 -18.15 -31.32
CA ASN A 594 6.24 -16.85 -30.69
C ASN A 594 7.44 -16.38 -29.88
N TYR A 595 7.89 -15.17 -30.18
CA TYR A 595 9.02 -14.53 -29.51
C TYR A 595 8.65 -13.16 -28.96
N LEU A 596 9.35 -12.75 -27.90
CA LEU A 596 9.34 -11.37 -27.40
C LEU A 596 10.71 -10.73 -27.54
N ALA A 597 10.78 -9.56 -28.17
CA ALA A 597 11.99 -8.76 -28.30
C ALA A 597 11.91 -7.50 -27.42
N PHE A 598 12.84 -7.39 -26.48
CA PHE A 598 12.89 -6.33 -25.48
C PHE A 598 14.01 -5.32 -25.75
N PHE A 599 13.65 -4.03 -25.77
CA PHE A 599 14.56 -2.92 -26.06
C PHE A 599 14.56 -1.87 -24.95
N SER A 600 15.59 -1.01 -24.93
CA SER A 600 15.74 0.05 -23.92
C SER A 600 14.80 1.26 -24.10
N SER A 601 14.22 1.46 -25.28
CA SER A 601 13.34 2.60 -25.58
C SER A 601 12.45 2.32 -26.78
N PHE A 602 11.32 3.02 -26.86
CA PHE A 602 10.41 2.96 -28.01
C PHE A 602 11.09 3.29 -29.33
N ASP A 603 11.99 4.26 -29.36
CA ASP A 603 12.66 4.68 -30.60
C ASP A 603 13.61 3.60 -31.12
N TYR A 604 14.29 2.89 -30.22
CA TYR A 604 15.19 1.81 -30.60
C TYR A 604 14.40 0.57 -31.05
N LEU A 605 13.32 0.26 -30.33
CA LEU A 605 12.34 -0.76 -30.70
C LEU A 605 11.81 -0.53 -32.12
N GLN A 606 11.33 0.68 -32.41
CA GLN A 606 10.76 1.02 -33.72
C GLN A 606 11.78 0.89 -34.85
N GLN A 607 13.01 1.35 -34.65
CA GLN A 607 14.07 1.21 -35.66
C GLN A 607 14.36 -0.25 -36.01
N VAL A 608 14.43 -1.14 -35.01
CA VAL A 608 14.67 -2.57 -35.26
C VAL A 608 13.44 -3.23 -35.89
N ALA A 609 12.24 -2.93 -35.39
CA ALA A 609 11.00 -3.49 -35.93
C ALA A 609 10.77 -3.09 -37.39
N GLN A 610 11.02 -1.82 -37.73
CA GLN A 610 10.89 -1.31 -39.10
C GLN A 610 11.91 -1.98 -40.02
N LEU A 611 13.18 -2.03 -39.63
CA LEU A 611 14.22 -2.65 -40.45
C LEU A 611 13.93 -4.16 -40.67
N LEU A 612 13.43 -4.86 -39.65
CA LEU A 612 13.03 -6.27 -39.77
C LEU A 612 11.83 -6.43 -40.71
N ALA A 613 10.84 -5.54 -40.67
CA ALA A 613 9.69 -5.57 -41.56
C ALA A 613 10.10 -5.36 -43.03
N GLU A 614 11.06 -4.46 -43.27
CA GLU A 614 11.58 -4.14 -44.61
C GLU A 614 12.43 -5.28 -45.19
N THR A 615 13.26 -5.92 -44.37
CA THR A 615 14.23 -6.95 -44.81
C THR A 615 13.68 -8.38 -44.75
N HIS A 616 12.75 -8.68 -43.84
CA HIS A 616 12.15 -10.00 -43.64
C HIS A 616 10.62 -9.93 -43.52
N PRO A 617 9.89 -9.53 -44.60
CA PRO A 617 8.45 -9.26 -44.56
C PRO A 617 7.55 -10.47 -44.28
N HIS A 618 8.12 -11.69 -44.27
CA HIS A 618 7.41 -12.93 -43.96
C HIS A 618 7.24 -13.17 -42.45
N ILE A 619 7.94 -12.42 -41.59
CA ILE A 619 7.85 -12.54 -40.14
C ILE A 619 6.74 -11.61 -39.64
N ASN A 620 5.74 -12.17 -38.96
CA ASN A 620 4.68 -11.37 -38.35
C ASN A 620 5.22 -10.57 -37.16
N LEU A 621 4.91 -9.27 -37.12
CA LEU A 621 5.40 -8.36 -36.07
C LEU A 621 4.23 -7.72 -35.33
N TRP A 622 4.34 -7.67 -34.00
CA TRP A 622 3.45 -6.91 -33.14
C TRP A 622 4.29 -5.94 -32.31
N SER A 623 3.81 -4.74 -32.02
CA SER A 623 4.61 -3.74 -31.31
C SER A 623 3.83 -3.01 -30.22
N GLN A 624 4.47 -2.85 -29.06
CA GLN A 624 3.99 -1.97 -28.01
C GLN A 624 4.03 -0.51 -28.46
N SER A 625 2.92 0.21 -28.29
CA SER A 625 2.82 1.66 -28.51
C SER A 625 3.01 2.45 -27.21
N ARG A 626 3.37 3.74 -27.36
CA ARG A 626 3.47 4.67 -26.22
C ARG A 626 2.08 4.92 -25.63
N GLY A 627 1.96 4.86 -24.30
CA GLY A 627 0.69 5.14 -23.61
C GLY A 627 -0.38 4.06 -23.76
N MET A 628 -0.01 2.85 -24.18
CA MET A 628 -0.94 1.73 -24.37
C MET A 628 -1.79 1.47 -23.12
N GLY A 629 -3.12 1.58 -23.26
CA GLY A 629 -4.10 1.32 -22.21
C GLY A 629 -4.25 -0.18 -21.88
N GLU A 630 -5.03 -0.53 -20.86
CA GLU A 630 -5.20 -1.92 -20.44
C GLU A 630 -5.80 -2.82 -21.54
N GLY A 631 -6.85 -2.36 -22.25
CA GLY A 631 -7.46 -3.12 -23.35
C GLY A 631 -6.46 -3.40 -24.49
N GLN A 632 -5.74 -2.39 -24.95
CA GLN A 632 -4.72 -2.56 -25.99
C GLN A 632 -3.55 -3.48 -25.57
N ARG A 633 -3.23 -3.52 -24.27
CA ARG A 633 -2.23 -4.47 -23.76
C ARG A 633 -2.76 -5.91 -23.83
N GLN A 634 -4.04 -6.10 -23.55
CA GLN A 634 -4.68 -7.41 -23.70
C GLN A 634 -4.70 -7.82 -25.17
N ASP A 635 -5.10 -6.94 -26.08
CA ASP A 635 -5.09 -7.20 -27.53
C ASP A 635 -3.71 -7.61 -28.05
N PHE A 636 -2.64 -6.99 -27.53
CA PHE A 636 -1.26 -7.36 -27.84
C PHE A 636 -0.91 -8.78 -27.36
N LEU A 637 -1.34 -9.15 -26.14
CA LEU A 637 -1.09 -10.48 -25.57
C LEU A 637 -1.94 -11.58 -26.23
N ASP A 638 -3.13 -11.24 -26.72
CA ASP A 638 -4.04 -12.17 -27.37
C ASP A 638 -3.51 -12.63 -28.74
N GLN A 639 -2.55 -11.90 -29.33
CA GLN A 639 -1.80 -12.37 -30.51
C GLN A 639 -0.98 -13.64 -30.23
N PHE A 640 -0.52 -13.82 -28.99
CA PHE A 640 0.30 -14.95 -28.58
C PHE A 640 -0.58 -16.16 -28.26
N THR A 641 -0.97 -16.90 -29.29
CA THR A 641 -1.69 -18.18 -29.18
C THR A 641 -0.73 -19.37 -29.34
N ALA A 642 -1.14 -20.57 -28.92
CA ALA A 642 -0.31 -21.78 -29.03
C ALA A 642 0.06 -22.17 -30.49
N HIS A 643 -0.64 -21.61 -31.49
CA HIS A 643 -0.42 -21.90 -32.91
C HIS A 643 0.07 -20.69 -33.72
N SER A 644 0.07 -19.50 -33.12
CA SER A 644 0.60 -18.30 -33.76
C SER A 644 2.12 -18.36 -33.91
N GLN A 645 2.63 -17.59 -34.87
CA GLN A 645 4.05 -17.40 -35.10
C GLN A 645 4.29 -15.92 -35.38
N GLY A 646 5.20 -15.32 -34.63
CA GLY A 646 5.53 -13.90 -34.77
C GLY A 646 6.38 -13.38 -33.63
N ILE A 647 6.74 -12.11 -33.73
CA ILE A 647 7.64 -11.45 -32.79
C ILE A 647 6.95 -10.21 -32.23
N GLY A 648 6.71 -10.21 -30.93
CA GLY A 648 6.24 -9.02 -30.22
C GLY A 648 7.40 -8.16 -29.74
N PHE A 649 7.32 -6.87 -30.03
CA PHE A 649 8.31 -5.87 -29.67
C PHE A 649 7.83 -5.07 -28.47
N ALA A 650 8.63 -5.03 -27.40
CA ALA A 650 8.28 -4.35 -26.16
C ALA A 650 9.47 -3.62 -25.53
N VAL A 651 9.20 -2.65 -24.67
CA VAL A 651 10.23 -1.96 -23.88
C VAL A 651 10.49 -2.74 -22.59
N LEU A 652 11.77 -3.00 -22.27
CA LEU A 652 12.16 -3.70 -21.07
C LEU A 652 11.81 -2.89 -19.80
N GLY A 653 11.24 -3.56 -18.79
CA GLY A 653 10.74 -2.91 -17.57
C GLY A 653 9.43 -2.13 -17.76
N GLY A 654 8.79 -2.26 -18.93
CA GLY A 654 7.41 -1.81 -19.16
C GLY A 654 6.37 -2.86 -18.78
N ALA A 655 5.11 -2.63 -19.19
CA ALA A 655 3.97 -3.47 -18.83
C ALA A 655 4.09 -4.95 -19.25
N PHE A 656 4.91 -5.28 -20.26
CA PHE A 656 5.10 -6.64 -20.76
C PHE A 656 6.34 -7.35 -20.19
N GLY A 657 7.27 -6.62 -19.54
CA GLY A 657 8.40 -7.24 -18.84
C GLY A 657 8.00 -7.89 -17.51
N GLU A 658 6.85 -7.49 -16.97
CA GLU A 658 6.36 -7.91 -15.66
C GLU A 658 4.86 -8.23 -15.69
N GLY A 659 4.45 -9.35 -15.10
CA GLY A 659 3.03 -9.66 -14.84
C GLY A 659 2.24 -10.29 -16.00
N ILE A 660 2.88 -10.62 -17.12
CA ILE A 660 2.27 -11.40 -18.22
C ILE A 660 2.41 -12.90 -17.99
N ASP A 661 1.44 -13.68 -18.47
CA ASP A 661 1.43 -15.14 -18.38
C ASP A 661 1.19 -15.78 -19.77
N LEU A 662 2.28 -16.25 -20.38
CA LEU A 662 2.31 -16.86 -21.72
C LEU A 662 2.99 -18.25 -21.63
N PRO A 663 2.32 -19.27 -21.09
CA PRO A 663 2.92 -20.60 -20.90
C PRO A 663 3.06 -21.39 -22.20
N GLY A 664 4.02 -22.33 -22.23
CA GLY A 664 4.22 -23.28 -23.32
C GLY A 664 4.49 -22.61 -24.68
N ALA A 665 3.85 -23.15 -25.73
CA ALA A 665 4.03 -22.68 -27.12
C ALA A 665 3.60 -21.22 -27.37
N ARG A 666 2.92 -20.58 -26.40
CA ARG A 666 2.58 -19.15 -26.48
C ARG A 666 3.82 -18.25 -26.41
N LEU A 667 4.94 -18.71 -25.86
CA LEU A 667 6.20 -17.96 -25.88
C LEU A 667 7.39 -18.92 -25.82
N ILE A 668 8.04 -19.15 -26.96
CA ILE A 668 9.15 -20.10 -27.08
C ILE A 668 10.52 -19.43 -26.99
N GLY A 669 10.58 -18.10 -27.00
CA GLY A 669 11.85 -17.41 -26.80
C GLY A 669 11.76 -15.92 -26.57
N ALA A 670 12.88 -15.35 -26.14
CA ALA A 670 13.02 -13.92 -25.92
C ALA A 670 14.37 -13.39 -26.40
N PHE A 671 14.35 -12.23 -27.04
CA PHE A 671 15.52 -11.44 -27.38
C PHE A 671 15.60 -10.24 -26.43
N ILE A 672 16.72 -10.07 -25.73
CA ILE A 672 16.91 -8.97 -24.78
C ILE A 672 18.09 -8.14 -25.25
N ALA A 673 17.80 -7.07 -26.00
CA ALA A 673 18.78 -6.16 -26.60
C ALA A 673 19.06 -4.93 -25.72
N THR A 674 19.30 -5.17 -24.43
CA THR A 674 19.66 -4.13 -23.44
C THR A 674 19.99 -4.76 -22.09
N LEU A 675 20.85 -4.11 -21.29
CA LEU A 675 21.06 -4.44 -19.87
C LEU A 675 19.94 -3.91 -18.93
N GLY A 676 18.90 -3.28 -19.47
CA GLY A 676 17.79 -2.75 -18.68
C GLY A 676 18.15 -1.58 -17.77
N LEU A 677 19.34 -0.99 -17.93
CA LEU A 677 19.82 0.12 -17.12
C LEU A 677 18.82 1.28 -17.18
N ALA A 678 18.63 1.94 -16.03
CA ALA A 678 17.85 3.16 -15.98
C ALA A 678 18.40 4.21 -16.96
N GLN A 679 17.53 5.10 -17.44
CA GLN A 679 17.94 6.15 -18.36
C GLN A 679 19.02 7.03 -17.71
N LEU A 680 20.10 7.32 -18.45
CA LEU A 680 21.06 8.33 -18.03
C LEU A 680 20.39 9.69 -18.12
N ASN A 681 20.03 10.24 -16.96
CA ASN A 681 19.43 11.56 -16.84
C ASN A 681 19.93 12.24 -15.55
N PRO A 682 19.77 13.57 -15.42
CA PRO A 682 20.28 14.29 -14.26
C PRO A 682 19.74 13.79 -12.90
N VAL A 683 18.50 13.29 -12.86
CA VAL A 683 17.89 12.70 -11.65
C VAL A 683 18.64 11.44 -11.23
N ASN A 684 18.83 10.50 -12.15
CA ASN A 684 19.50 9.23 -11.87
C ASN A 684 20.99 9.44 -11.56
N GLU A 685 21.64 10.44 -12.13
CA GLU A 685 23.01 10.80 -11.74
C GLU A 685 23.08 11.29 -10.30
N GLN A 686 22.10 12.08 -9.82
CA GLN A 686 22.04 12.46 -8.42
C GLN A 686 21.70 11.29 -7.50
N LEU A 687 20.80 10.38 -7.92
CA LEU A 687 20.56 9.14 -7.20
C LEU A 687 21.84 8.31 -7.09
N LYS A 688 22.61 8.17 -8.18
CA LYS A 688 23.92 7.50 -8.17
C LYS A 688 24.88 8.14 -7.17
N HIS A 689 24.98 9.46 -7.14
CA HIS A 689 25.84 10.16 -6.18
C HIS A 689 25.40 9.93 -4.73
N ARG A 690 24.09 10.04 -4.46
CA ARG A 690 23.56 9.81 -3.11
C ARG A 690 23.75 8.35 -2.67
N MET A 691 23.51 7.39 -3.55
CA MET A 691 23.79 5.97 -3.29
C MET A 691 25.28 5.68 -3.07
N ALA A 692 26.18 6.36 -3.80
CA ALA A 692 27.61 6.25 -3.57
C ALA A 692 28.02 6.79 -2.19
N ALA A 693 27.42 7.90 -1.74
CA ALA A 693 27.68 8.46 -0.42
C ALA A 693 27.23 7.53 0.72
N ILE A 694 26.07 6.87 0.56
CA ILE A 694 25.49 6.00 1.59
C ILE A 694 26.14 4.60 1.59
N PHE A 695 26.32 3.99 0.42
CA PHE A 695 26.70 2.57 0.29
C PHE A 695 28.06 2.33 -0.40
N GLY A 696 28.72 3.36 -0.92
CA GLY A 696 29.98 3.23 -1.68
C GLY A 696 29.85 2.65 -3.09
N ALA A 697 28.65 2.17 -3.49
CA ALA A 697 28.41 1.47 -4.75
C ALA A 697 27.30 2.12 -5.61
N GLY A 698 27.43 3.43 -5.87
CA GLY A 698 26.36 4.22 -6.49
C GLY A 698 25.91 3.73 -7.87
N TYR A 699 26.84 3.32 -8.74
CA TYR A 699 26.49 2.79 -10.07
C TYR A 699 25.68 1.49 -9.95
N ASP A 700 26.04 0.63 -9.00
CA ASP A 700 25.43 -0.69 -8.88
C ASP A 700 23.99 -0.59 -8.39
N TYR A 701 23.76 0.23 -7.37
CA TYR A 701 22.44 0.43 -6.75
C TYR A 701 21.47 1.20 -7.65
N THR A 702 21.98 2.13 -8.47
CA THR A 702 21.13 2.97 -9.32
C THR A 702 20.87 2.35 -10.68
N TYR A 703 21.87 1.67 -11.28
CA TYR A 703 21.79 1.20 -12.67
C TYR A 703 21.88 -0.32 -12.81
N LEU A 704 22.95 -0.94 -12.30
CA LEU A 704 23.27 -2.33 -12.62
C LEU A 704 22.25 -3.32 -12.03
N PHE A 705 22.05 -3.30 -10.71
CA PHE A 705 21.19 -4.29 -10.04
C PHE A 705 19.72 -4.18 -10.52
N PRO A 706 19.10 -3.00 -10.58
CA PRO A 706 17.75 -2.87 -11.13
C PRO A 706 17.66 -3.26 -12.62
N GLY A 707 18.72 -2.99 -13.39
CA GLY A 707 18.75 -3.32 -14.82
C GLY A 707 18.78 -4.82 -15.07
N VAL A 708 19.72 -5.53 -14.42
CA VAL A 708 19.82 -7.00 -14.55
C VAL A 708 18.57 -7.69 -13.99
N GLN A 709 17.99 -7.17 -12.91
CA GLN A 709 16.72 -7.67 -12.40
C GLN A 709 15.63 -7.69 -13.48
N LYS A 710 15.45 -6.61 -14.24
CA LYS A 710 14.48 -6.55 -15.35
C LYS A 710 14.79 -7.57 -16.44
N VAL A 711 16.07 -7.78 -16.76
CA VAL A 711 16.52 -8.80 -17.73
C VAL A 711 16.08 -10.19 -17.28
N VAL A 712 16.36 -10.55 -16.02
CA VAL A 712 15.98 -11.85 -15.46
C VAL A 712 14.47 -12.04 -15.44
N GLN A 713 13.71 -11.00 -15.11
CA GLN A 713 12.25 -11.04 -15.10
C GLN A 713 11.64 -11.22 -16.48
N ALA A 714 12.23 -10.61 -17.51
CA ALA A 714 11.79 -10.77 -18.90
C ALA A 714 12.17 -12.15 -19.45
N ALA A 715 13.38 -12.63 -19.18
CA ALA A 715 13.82 -13.96 -19.57
C ALA A 715 13.01 -15.07 -18.89
N GLY A 716 12.67 -14.91 -17.61
CA GLY A 716 11.82 -15.84 -16.85
C GLY A 716 10.35 -15.89 -17.32
N ARG A 717 9.97 -15.17 -18.39
CA ARG A 717 8.68 -15.32 -19.06
C ARG A 717 8.65 -16.51 -20.02
N VAL A 718 9.80 -16.92 -20.54
CA VAL A 718 9.92 -18.03 -21.50
C VAL A 718 9.65 -19.38 -20.83
N ILE A 719 9.95 -19.51 -19.53
CA ILE A 719 9.76 -20.76 -18.77
C ILE A 719 8.83 -20.51 -17.58
N ARG A 720 7.67 -21.15 -17.59
CA ARG A 720 6.64 -21.08 -16.53
C ARG A 720 6.34 -22.43 -15.91
N THR A 721 6.32 -23.46 -16.72
CA THR A 721 6.02 -24.84 -16.35
C THR A 721 7.26 -25.72 -16.50
N GLN A 722 7.25 -26.88 -15.85
CA GLN A 722 8.35 -27.86 -15.96
C GLN A 722 8.43 -28.51 -17.35
N GLN A 723 7.43 -28.30 -18.21
CA GLN A 723 7.39 -28.81 -19.57
C GLN A 723 7.83 -27.78 -20.60
N ASP A 724 7.93 -26.51 -20.22
CA ASP A 724 8.30 -25.45 -21.14
C ASP A 724 9.76 -25.63 -21.59
N GLN A 725 10.00 -25.28 -22.85
CA GLN A 725 11.33 -25.19 -23.43
C GLN A 725 11.43 -23.91 -24.23
N GLY A 726 12.61 -23.29 -24.24
CA GLY A 726 12.78 -22.09 -25.04
C GLY A 726 14.21 -21.56 -25.09
N VAL A 727 14.34 -20.42 -25.76
CA VAL A 727 15.62 -19.76 -26.00
C VAL A 727 15.60 -18.32 -25.51
N VAL A 728 16.66 -17.89 -24.83
CA VAL A 728 16.87 -16.50 -24.44
C VAL A 728 18.18 -16.02 -25.04
N MET A 729 18.12 -14.95 -25.82
CA MET A 729 19.29 -14.28 -26.35
C MET A 729 19.53 -12.97 -25.61
N LEU A 730 20.63 -12.90 -24.88
CA LEU A 730 21.12 -11.70 -24.19
C LEU A 730 22.06 -10.95 -25.13
N ILE A 731 21.58 -9.87 -25.72
CA ILE A 731 22.25 -9.15 -26.81
C ILE A 731 22.84 -7.86 -26.27
N ASP A 732 24.08 -7.94 -25.79
CA ASP A 732 24.94 -6.83 -25.41
C ASP A 732 26.32 -7.38 -24.99
N ASP A 733 27.41 -6.71 -25.37
CA ASP A 733 28.78 -7.04 -24.96
C ASP A 733 28.96 -7.07 -23.43
N ARG A 734 28.22 -6.22 -22.68
CA ARG A 734 28.32 -6.17 -21.21
C ARG A 734 27.79 -7.42 -20.53
N PHE A 735 26.95 -8.24 -21.16
CA PHE A 735 26.60 -9.55 -20.61
C PHE A 735 27.82 -10.48 -20.52
N GLY A 736 28.88 -10.21 -21.29
CA GLY A 736 30.15 -10.90 -21.20
C GLY A 736 30.92 -10.65 -19.90
N ASP A 737 30.64 -9.54 -19.20
CA ASP A 737 31.31 -9.15 -17.95
C ASP A 737 31.00 -10.14 -16.82
N SER A 738 32.05 -10.56 -16.11
CA SER A 738 31.98 -11.39 -14.90
C SER A 738 30.98 -10.86 -13.87
N LYS A 739 30.91 -9.54 -13.67
CA LYS A 739 30.02 -8.93 -12.68
C LYS A 739 28.55 -9.09 -13.06
N VAL A 740 28.24 -8.96 -14.34
CA VAL A 740 26.87 -9.15 -14.86
C VAL A 740 26.49 -10.63 -14.80
N LYS A 741 27.40 -11.53 -15.20
CA LYS A 741 27.18 -12.98 -15.15
C LYS A 741 26.86 -13.50 -13.75
N GLN A 742 27.52 -12.97 -12.71
CA GLN A 742 27.26 -13.33 -11.32
C GLN A 742 25.86 -12.94 -10.82
N LEU A 743 25.20 -12.00 -11.49
CA LEU A 743 23.83 -11.55 -11.17
C LEU A 743 22.76 -12.35 -11.91
N LEU A 744 23.13 -13.16 -12.91
CA LEU A 744 22.20 -14.03 -13.62
C LEU A 744 21.82 -15.25 -12.74
N PRO A 745 20.63 -15.86 -12.97
CA PRO A 745 20.22 -17.06 -12.25
C PRO A 745 21.26 -18.19 -12.37
N ARG A 746 21.64 -18.77 -11.24
CA ARG A 746 22.70 -19.80 -11.17
C ARG A 746 22.38 -21.07 -11.95
N TRP A 747 21.10 -21.38 -12.15
CA TRP A 747 20.67 -22.56 -12.90
C TRP A 747 20.74 -22.37 -14.43
N TRP A 748 20.99 -21.16 -14.93
CA TRP A 748 21.17 -20.94 -16.36
C TRP A 748 22.53 -21.48 -16.83
N SER A 749 22.50 -22.41 -17.78
CA SER A 749 23.70 -22.80 -18.52
C SER A 749 23.94 -21.78 -19.64
N VAL A 750 24.81 -20.81 -19.38
CA VAL A 750 25.07 -19.71 -20.32
C VAL A 750 26.16 -20.10 -21.32
N ALA A 751 25.78 -20.19 -22.60
CA ALA A 751 26.72 -20.46 -23.69
C ALA A 751 27.08 -19.15 -24.43
N PRO A 752 28.36 -18.92 -24.77
CA PRO A 752 28.72 -17.85 -25.71
C PRO A 752 28.12 -18.16 -27.08
N SER A 753 27.44 -17.17 -27.68
CA SER A 753 27.01 -17.28 -29.08
C SER A 753 28.16 -16.84 -29.97
N ILE A 754 28.60 -17.71 -30.89
CA ILE A 754 29.51 -17.31 -31.96
C ILE A 754 28.63 -16.89 -33.12
N LEU A 755 28.57 -15.58 -33.40
CA LEU A 755 28.20 -15.11 -34.74
C LEU A 755 29.30 -15.63 -35.66
N LEU A 756 29.08 -16.78 -36.31
CA LEU A 756 29.92 -17.18 -37.44
C LEU A 756 29.84 -16.05 -38.46
N SER A 757 31.00 -15.48 -38.76
CA SER A 757 31.18 -14.49 -39.82
C SER A 757 30.47 -14.97 -41.07
N VAL A 758 29.57 -14.15 -41.58
CA VAL A 758 29.01 -14.31 -42.92
C VAL A 758 30.19 -14.13 -43.89
N GLU A 759 30.57 -15.22 -44.57
CA GLU A 759 31.39 -15.14 -45.78
C GLU A 759 30.57 -14.55 -46.93
#